data_AF-D2RDR6-F1
#
_entry.id   AF-D2RDR6-F1
#
_cell.length_a   1.000
_cell.length_b   1.000
_cell.length_c   1.000
_cell.angle_alpha   90.00
_cell.angle_beta   90.00
_cell.angle_gamma   90.00
#
_symmetry.space_group_name_H-M   'P 1'
#
loop_
_entity.id
_entity.type
_entity.pdbx_description
1 polymer ?
#
loop_
_entity_poly.entity_id
_entity_poly.type
_entity_poly.pdbx_seq_one_letter_code
_entity_poly.pdbx_strand_id
1 'polypeptide(L)'
;MTSKVKVEIFEKLMKYEDIVFLLAFIVLAYIYLGANILSGEIVAPMDLLLRYPGYRESGLSLPLYNPERSDILDWLLPQWIFIREEILKGNIPLWNPLRNYGVPVFYAIEPSFVIFLLFGGGIGFTLGLIAKLVVAGFGVYKLCREDLGILPSFFAGITYMMCGFNASWLMWPQVSTSAWIPWVLWTGRKVVETRRLSWIVALALTTSMLIFGYFPFITALGLYLLVLYIAWIIFINRKNISRNLSLILLKVSSGIILGILLASVFIFPFVEWMHVVDTSWRHAGSALSLRDIDIFWNIKYYFKIGDHLVPRVEKTGYVGKVVIILSFFVILCLLKKNRHILFRGVSPIFWLLIFVITLVVAFNIKPVSSLLYAIPPFNNNPSHRAIVFADLGLAIVSAVGMELLIVSVRDLAKNLIRENIGMALLLIAIAVLVVIHYFDLSTVGRSQNAVVPAETFYPIAPTIKYVKESLIPGQQVIATTDAYLISGTLTAYGVPEPFAHGYFRAEEKEILSHIVRKAWRTPTATIFTFEKIEINDSKYIDKLFIRYILTSRLPISQTQNDKPAPPIPPNIIGQTFKIKENFTLFGFSILMATYGKETVNTDVVLEVYKDKHNISTKILSILINSNEIKDNKWINVRLKQPIKLTPGSYHIQLRALKNNTDPVTVWTLRKTDAYEDGHLTVNGKPLGGDIAFRVIGIPDGIAKHWDVYTLTGDVFIFENRDCPPGAYLIDNDDEIISNATIKIIQYSTNYIKYCIETNKSGLLVVPIRVWPGWQVDVNGERTTVIPYLEMLSAVHVDAGKSIVEFRYDPLTFKVGAITSFITLIILLALVIVDRKLRCKHNETRCNDSCF
;
A
#
# COMPACT_ATOMS: atom_id res chain seq x y z
N MET A 1 -43.47 -3.71 -38.16
CA MET A 1 -43.42 -4.52 -36.91
C MET A 1 -42.10 -4.36 -36.15
N THR A 2 -40.94 -4.29 -36.82
CA THR A 2 -39.61 -4.15 -36.20
C THR A 2 -39.33 -2.81 -35.47
N SER A 3 -40.01 -1.70 -35.81
CA SER A 3 -39.83 -0.42 -35.11
C SER A 3 -40.55 -0.37 -33.76
N LYS A 4 -41.78 -0.91 -33.66
CA LYS A 4 -42.55 -0.97 -32.39
C LYS A 4 -41.84 -1.85 -31.34
N VAL A 5 -41.31 -3.01 -31.76
CA VAL A 5 -40.57 -3.91 -30.85
C VAL A 5 -39.28 -3.26 -30.32
N LYS A 6 -38.57 -2.47 -31.14
CA LYS A 6 -37.39 -1.70 -30.69
C LYS A 6 -37.73 -0.61 -29.69
N VAL A 7 -38.84 0.11 -29.88
CA VAL A 7 -39.31 1.15 -28.96
C VAL A 7 -39.73 0.53 -27.62
N GLU A 8 -40.42 -0.61 -27.65
CA GLU A 8 -40.90 -1.29 -26.45
C GLU A 8 -39.76 -1.91 -25.60
N ILE A 9 -38.72 -2.44 -26.25
CA ILE A 9 -37.50 -2.90 -25.57
C ILE A 9 -36.73 -1.72 -24.96
N PHE A 10 -36.63 -0.60 -25.69
CA PHE A 10 -35.95 0.61 -25.22
C PHE A 10 -36.68 1.23 -24.03
N GLU A 11 -38.01 1.33 -24.06
CA GLU A 11 -38.82 1.81 -22.93
C GLU A 11 -38.73 0.89 -21.71
N LYS A 12 -38.70 -0.44 -21.90
CA LYS A 12 -38.45 -1.40 -20.81
C LYS A 12 -37.05 -1.26 -20.23
N LEU A 13 -36.02 -1.03 -21.05
CA LEU A 13 -34.64 -0.81 -20.59
C LEU A 13 -34.50 0.51 -19.82
N MET A 14 -35.19 1.57 -20.26
CA MET A 14 -35.21 2.86 -19.56
C MET A 14 -35.86 2.79 -18.17
N LYS A 15 -36.75 1.83 -17.92
CA LYS A 15 -37.26 1.53 -16.56
C LYS A 15 -36.15 1.03 -15.61
N TYR A 16 -35.10 0.42 -16.16
CA TYR A 16 -33.95 -0.13 -15.43
C TYR A 16 -32.64 0.61 -15.76
N GLU A 17 -32.74 1.87 -16.18
CA GLU A 17 -31.62 2.71 -16.61
C GLU A 17 -30.42 2.65 -15.65
N ASP A 18 -30.67 2.84 -14.35
CA ASP A 18 -29.61 2.80 -13.33
C ASP A 18 -28.85 1.46 -13.30
N ILE A 19 -29.53 0.34 -13.53
CA ILE A 19 -28.91 -1.00 -13.55
C ILE A 19 -28.05 -1.15 -14.80
N VAL A 20 -28.54 -0.70 -15.96
CA VAL A 20 -27.79 -0.76 -17.22
C VAL A 20 -26.49 0.04 -17.11
N PHE A 21 -26.55 1.25 -16.57
CA PHE A 21 -25.36 2.09 -16.41
C PHE A 21 -24.41 1.58 -15.31
N LEU A 22 -24.93 1.01 -14.22
CA LEU A 22 -24.09 0.33 -13.23
C LEU A 22 -23.30 -0.83 -13.86
N LEU A 23 -23.95 -1.67 -14.66
CA LEU A 23 -23.29 -2.74 -15.40
C LEU A 23 -22.26 -2.19 -16.41
N ALA A 24 -22.58 -1.09 -17.10
CA ALA A 24 -21.64 -0.44 -18.00
C ALA A 24 -20.40 0.06 -17.26
N PHE A 25 -20.54 0.69 -16.08
CA PHE A 25 -19.41 1.08 -15.25
C PHE A 25 -18.57 -0.11 -14.80
N ILE A 26 -19.19 -1.23 -14.43
CA ILE A 26 -18.47 -2.47 -14.06
C ILE A 26 -17.64 -2.98 -15.24
N VAL A 27 -18.23 -3.05 -16.44
CA VAL A 27 -17.53 -3.50 -17.65
C VAL A 27 -16.39 -2.55 -18.02
N LEU A 28 -16.62 -1.24 -17.97
CA LEU A 28 -15.59 -0.24 -18.25
C LEU A 28 -14.46 -0.27 -17.21
N ALA A 29 -14.76 -0.42 -15.92
CA ALA A 29 -13.74 -0.56 -14.88
C ALA A 29 -12.90 -1.83 -15.08
N TYR A 30 -13.52 -2.96 -15.42
CA TYR A 30 -12.83 -4.21 -15.74
C TYR A 30 -11.89 -4.06 -16.93
N ILE A 31 -12.40 -3.52 -18.05
CA ILE A 31 -11.59 -3.28 -19.25
C ILE A 31 -10.47 -2.27 -18.95
N TYR A 32 -10.74 -1.23 -18.17
CA TYR A 32 -9.76 -0.19 -17.82
C TYR A 32 -8.53 -0.78 -17.12
N LEU A 33 -8.74 -1.64 -16.13
CA LEU A 33 -7.67 -2.32 -15.40
C LEU A 33 -6.77 -3.17 -16.31
N GLY A 34 -7.34 -3.76 -17.35
CA GLY A 34 -6.59 -4.49 -18.37
C GLY A 34 -6.14 -5.90 -17.98
N ALA A 35 -6.48 -6.37 -16.78
CA ALA A 35 -6.20 -7.74 -16.35
C ALA A 35 -7.32 -8.70 -16.80
N ASN A 36 -6.95 -9.80 -17.45
CA ASN A 36 -7.86 -10.89 -17.75
C ASN A 36 -7.89 -11.93 -16.60
N ILE A 37 -8.79 -11.71 -15.64
CA ILE A 37 -8.96 -12.59 -14.46
C ILE A 37 -9.26 -14.04 -14.87
N LEU A 38 -9.98 -14.24 -15.99
CA LEU A 38 -10.31 -15.59 -16.50
C LEU A 38 -9.08 -16.34 -17.03
N SER A 39 -8.02 -15.63 -17.41
CA SER A 39 -6.74 -16.18 -17.82
C SER A 39 -5.69 -16.15 -16.71
N GLY A 40 -6.09 -15.91 -15.46
CA GLY A 40 -5.19 -15.88 -14.32
C GLY A 40 -4.36 -14.61 -14.22
N GLU A 41 -4.80 -13.47 -14.77
CA GLU A 41 -4.15 -12.18 -14.58
C GLU A 41 -4.86 -11.36 -13.49
N ILE A 42 -4.09 -10.57 -12.73
CA ILE A 42 -4.55 -9.71 -11.66
C ILE A 42 -3.89 -8.33 -11.74
N VAL A 43 -4.45 -7.34 -11.04
CA VAL A 43 -3.81 -6.04 -10.84
C VAL A 43 -3.29 -5.94 -9.41
N ALA A 44 -1.98 -6.08 -9.25
CA ALA A 44 -1.30 -6.01 -7.95
C ALA A 44 0.19 -5.66 -8.14
N PRO A 45 0.84 -5.01 -7.15
CA PRO A 45 2.24 -4.58 -7.26
C PRO A 45 3.25 -5.73 -7.01
N MET A 46 2.96 -6.93 -7.51
CA MET A 46 3.82 -8.10 -7.31
C MET A 46 5.12 -8.03 -8.12
N ASP A 47 5.16 -7.18 -9.15
CA ASP A 47 6.37 -6.80 -9.87
C ASP A 47 7.42 -6.16 -8.96
N LEU A 48 7.00 -5.33 -8.01
CA LEU A 48 7.87 -4.75 -7.00
C LEU A 48 8.29 -5.78 -5.94
N LEU A 49 7.37 -6.64 -5.51
CA LEU A 49 7.66 -7.71 -4.54
C LEU A 49 8.74 -8.65 -5.08
N LEU A 50 8.55 -9.18 -6.29
CA LEU A 50 9.47 -10.12 -6.96
C LEU A 50 10.80 -9.49 -7.41
N ARG A 51 11.06 -8.22 -7.11
CA ARG A 51 12.38 -7.60 -7.30
C ARG A 51 13.41 -8.12 -6.29
N TYR A 52 12.95 -8.54 -5.12
CA TYR A 52 13.85 -8.88 -4.00
C TYR A 52 14.21 -10.37 -3.99
N PRO A 53 15.48 -10.73 -3.68
CA PRO A 53 15.94 -12.12 -3.72
C PRO A 53 15.08 -13.08 -2.91
N GLY A 54 14.63 -12.68 -1.72
CA GLY A 54 13.86 -13.56 -0.84
C GLY A 54 12.52 -14.01 -1.40
N TYR A 55 11.90 -13.24 -2.29
CA TYR A 55 10.67 -13.67 -2.98
C TYR A 55 10.97 -14.46 -4.27
N ARG A 56 12.12 -14.22 -4.91
CA ARG A 56 12.54 -14.92 -6.14
C ARG A 56 12.98 -16.36 -5.90
N GLU A 57 13.26 -16.74 -4.66
CA GLU A 57 13.45 -18.15 -4.29
C GLU A 57 12.23 -19.03 -4.63
N SER A 58 11.05 -18.43 -4.86
CA SER A 58 9.87 -19.12 -5.41
C SER A 58 10.02 -19.59 -6.87
N GLY A 59 11.06 -19.16 -7.57
CA GLY A 59 11.27 -19.40 -9.01
C GLY A 59 10.56 -18.39 -9.92
N LEU A 60 9.77 -17.48 -9.37
CA LEU A 60 9.03 -16.45 -10.13
C LEU A 60 9.85 -15.17 -10.26
N SER A 61 9.72 -14.49 -11.40
CA SER A 61 10.31 -13.17 -11.62
C SER A 61 9.45 -12.34 -12.58
N LEU A 62 9.44 -11.02 -12.37
CA LEU A 62 8.68 -10.08 -13.19
C LEU A 62 9.53 -8.84 -13.51
N PRO A 63 9.34 -8.22 -14.69
CA PRO A 63 9.90 -6.91 -14.96
C PRO A 63 9.23 -5.85 -14.06
N LEU A 64 10.03 -4.97 -13.45
CA LEU A 64 9.52 -3.88 -12.64
C LEU A 64 8.73 -2.88 -13.51
N TYR A 65 7.48 -2.64 -13.13
CA TYR A 65 6.57 -1.71 -13.79
C TYR A 65 6.42 -0.41 -13.00
N ASN A 66 6.11 -0.50 -11.70
CA ASN A 66 5.93 0.67 -10.83
C ASN A 66 6.56 0.48 -9.43
N PRO A 67 7.62 1.22 -9.08
CA PRO A 67 8.30 1.12 -7.78
C PRO A 67 7.60 1.85 -6.64
N GLU A 68 6.60 2.70 -6.89
CA GLU A 68 6.01 3.60 -5.88
C GLU A 68 4.86 2.96 -5.07
N ARG A 69 4.74 1.63 -5.09
CA ARG A 69 3.61 0.89 -4.49
C ARG A 69 3.99 0.04 -3.27
N SER A 70 5.06 0.40 -2.56
CA SER A 70 5.55 -0.36 -1.39
C SER A 70 4.48 -0.49 -0.31
N ASP A 71 3.80 0.60 0.09
CA ASP A 71 2.81 0.61 1.18
C ASP A 71 1.68 -0.41 1.00
N ILE A 72 1.39 -0.77 -0.26
CA ILE A 72 0.39 -1.80 -0.58
C ILE A 72 0.88 -3.17 -0.13
N LEU A 73 2.18 -3.45 -0.31
CA LEU A 73 2.85 -4.71 0.00
C LEU A 73 3.26 -4.83 1.48
N ASP A 74 3.64 -3.72 2.13
CA ASP A 74 4.18 -3.74 3.50
C ASP A 74 3.16 -3.35 4.59
N TRP A 75 2.05 -2.71 4.23
CA TRP A 75 1.06 -2.22 5.19
C TRP A 75 -0.38 -2.65 4.89
N LEU A 76 -0.91 -2.41 3.68
CA LEU A 76 -2.32 -2.64 3.37
C LEU A 76 -2.69 -4.13 3.20
N LEU A 77 -2.11 -4.80 2.21
CA LEU A 77 -2.43 -6.20 1.90
C LEU A 77 -2.09 -7.14 3.06
N PRO A 78 -0.96 -6.99 3.79
CA PRO A 78 -0.69 -7.85 4.94
C PRO A 78 -1.80 -7.78 6.01
N GLN A 79 -2.33 -6.57 6.28
CA GLN A 79 -3.44 -6.40 7.21
C GLN A 79 -4.71 -7.07 6.69
N TRP A 80 -5.01 -6.93 5.40
CA TRP A 80 -6.19 -7.55 4.79
C TRP A 80 -6.12 -9.08 4.81
N ILE A 81 -4.96 -9.64 4.48
CA ILE A 81 -4.69 -11.09 4.51
C ILE A 81 -4.87 -11.60 5.94
N PHE A 82 -4.23 -10.97 6.92
CA PHE A 82 -4.35 -11.33 8.34
C PHE A 82 -5.80 -11.35 8.83
N ILE A 83 -6.57 -10.26 8.60
CA ILE A 83 -7.97 -10.19 9.05
C ILE A 83 -8.81 -11.29 8.40
N ARG A 84 -8.63 -11.52 7.09
CA ARG A 84 -9.36 -12.56 6.37
C ARG A 84 -9.04 -13.95 6.92
N GLU A 85 -7.76 -14.27 7.12
CA GLU A 85 -7.34 -15.58 7.64
C GLU A 85 -7.94 -15.86 9.03
N GLU A 86 -7.97 -14.87 9.91
CA GLU A 86 -8.56 -15.03 11.25
C GLU A 86 -10.09 -15.17 11.20
N ILE A 87 -10.78 -14.38 10.36
CA ILE A 87 -12.24 -14.54 10.16
C ILE A 87 -12.58 -15.92 9.61
N LEU A 88 -11.78 -16.46 8.68
CA LEU A 88 -11.98 -17.81 8.15
C LEU A 88 -11.75 -18.91 9.19
N LYS A 89 -10.93 -18.67 10.21
CA LYS A 89 -10.77 -19.56 11.37
C LYS A 89 -11.90 -19.43 12.41
N GLY A 90 -12.86 -18.53 12.19
CA GLY A 90 -13.94 -18.24 13.14
C GLY A 90 -13.59 -17.21 14.22
N ASN A 91 -12.45 -16.53 14.08
CA ASN A 91 -11.99 -15.51 15.03
C ASN A 91 -12.34 -14.09 14.54
N ILE A 92 -12.69 -13.21 15.47
CA ILE A 92 -12.82 -11.77 15.21
C ILE A 92 -11.56 -11.09 15.80
N PRO A 93 -10.51 -10.84 15.00
CA PRO A 93 -9.24 -10.36 15.52
C PRO A 93 -9.31 -8.86 15.86
N LEU A 94 -9.21 -8.52 17.14
CA LEU A 94 -9.12 -7.13 17.61
C LEU A 94 -7.66 -6.65 17.70
N TRP A 95 -6.72 -7.59 17.74
CA TRP A 95 -5.28 -7.34 17.83
C TRP A 95 -4.54 -8.08 16.71
N ASN A 96 -3.54 -7.45 16.10
CA ASN A 96 -2.65 -8.07 15.12
C ASN A 96 -1.25 -8.19 15.72
N PRO A 97 -0.80 -9.39 16.14
CA PRO A 97 0.49 -9.59 16.79
C PRO A 97 1.68 -9.57 15.82
N LEU A 98 1.45 -9.54 14.50
CA LEU A 98 2.51 -9.75 13.49
C LEU A 98 3.37 -8.51 13.23
N ARG A 99 2.96 -7.33 13.67
CA ARG A 99 3.69 -6.08 13.38
C ARG A 99 3.90 -5.28 14.64
N ASN A 100 5.13 -4.77 14.82
CA ASN A 100 5.48 -3.86 15.91
C ASN A 100 5.17 -4.44 17.31
N TYR A 101 5.35 -5.75 17.52
CA TYR A 101 4.92 -6.48 18.73
C TYR A 101 3.41 -6.45 19.01
N GLY A 102 2.65 -5.92 18.07
CA GLY A 102 1.22 -5.88 18.09
C GLY A 102 0.63 -4.49 17.87
N VAL A 103 -0.47 -4.45 17.11
CA VAL A 103 -1.28 -3.24 16.90
C VAL A 103 -2.78 -3.58 16.92
N PRO A 104 -3.66 -2.63 17.29
CA PRO A 104 -5.10 -2.81 17.14
C PRO A 104 -5.50 -3.04 15.68
N VAL A 105 -6.50 -3.88 15.47
CA VAL A 105 -7.10 -4.13 14.16
C VAL A 105 -8.19 -3.10 13.90
N PHE A 106 -8.05 -2.36 12.81
CA PHE A 106 -9.11 -1.53 12.26
C PHE A 106 -9.84 -2.29 11.16
N TYR A 107 -11.10 -2.66 11.39
CA TYR A 107 -11.91 -3.35 10.38
C TYR A 107 -12.30 -2.41 9.26
N ALA A 108 -11.89 -2.70 8.03
CA ALA A 108 -12.28 -1.96 6.83
C ALA A 108 -13.68 -2.35 6.35
N ILE A 109 -14.75 -1.71 6.84
CA ILE A 109 -16.14 -2.03 6.44
C ILE A 109 -16.52 -1.36 5.10
N GLU A 110 -15.60 -1.33 4.14
CA GLU A 110 -15.83 -0.73 2.82
C GLU A 110 -15.89 -1.81 1.71
N PRO A 111 -16.58 -1.54 0.59
CA PRO A 111 -16.89 -2.58 -0.41
C PRO A 111 -15.68 -3.35 -0.93
N SER A 112 -14.52 -2.71 -1.12
CA SER A 112 -13.36 -3.37 -1.70
C SER A 112 -12.71 -4.37 -0.76
N PHE A 113 -12.63 -4.07 0.54
CA PHE A 113 -12.25 -5.04 1.56
C PHE A 113 -13.27 -6.17 1.69
N VAL A 114 -14.58 -5.87 1.68
CA VAL A 114 -15.61 -6.93 1.77
C VAL A 114 -15.49 -7.92 0.61
N ILE A 115 -15.22 -7.42 -0.61
CA ILE A 115 -14.95 -8.29 -1.77
C ILE A 115 -13.66 -9.09 -1.57
N PHE A 116 -12.59 -8.47 -1.07
CA PHE A 116 -11.36 -9.20 -0.74
C PHE A 116 -11.60 -10.28 0.33
N LEU A 117 -12.41 -10.00 1.36
CA LEU A 117 -12.76 -10.96 2.40
C LEU A 117 -13.44 -12.20 1.79
N LEU A 118 -14.37 -12.00 0.86
CA LEU A 118 -15.10 -13.09 0.19
C LEU A 118 -14.20 -13.91 -0.75
N PHE A 119 -13.46 -13.27 -1.65
CA PHE A 119 -12.74 -13.96 -2.72
C PHE A 119 -11.28 -14.28 -2.39
N GLY A 120 -10.62 -13.46 -1.58
CA GLY A 120 -9.20 -13.61 -1.22
C GLY A 120 -8.21 -13.44 -2.38
N GLY A 121 -6.92 -13.50 -2.06
CA GLY A 121 -5.83 -13.49 -3.04
C GLY A 121 -5.82 -12.27 -3.97
N GLY A 122 -5.10 -12.40 -5.09
CA GLY A 122 -5.01 -11.33 -6.10
C GLY A 122 -6.31 -11.05 -6.84
N ILE A 123 -7.17 -12.07 -7.00
CA ILE A 123 -8.48 -11.92 -7.64
C ILE A 123 -9.40 -11.04 -6.79
N GLY A 124 -9.55 -11.36 -5.49
CA GLY A 124 -10.35 -10.55 -4.57
C GLY A 124 -9.85 -9.12 -4.47
N PHE A 125 -8.52 -8.91 -4.49
CA PHE A 125 -7.95 -7.57 -4.51
C PHE A 125 -8.32 -6.81 -5.78
N THR A 126 -8.17 -7.44 -6.95
CA THR A 126 -8.50 -6.84 -8.25
C THR A 126 -10.00 -6.49 -8.36
N LEU A 127 -10.88 -7.40 -7.94
CA LEU A 127 -12.32 -7.16 -7.88
C LEU A 127 -12.66 -6.00 -6.92
N GLY A 128 -11.93 -5.88 -5.81
CA GLY A 128 -12.02 -4.74 -4.91
C GLY A 128 -11.68 -3.42 -5.60
N LEU A 129 -10.61 -3.38 -6.40
CA LEU A 129 -10.24 -2.17 -7.17
C LEU A 129 -11.34 -1.77 -8.17
N ILE A 130 -11.95 -2.75 -8.84
CA ILE A 130 -13.12 -2.52 -9.73
C ILE A 130 -14.25 -1.86 -8.94
N ALA A 131 -14.57 -2.37 -7.75
CA ALA A 131 -15.64 -1.82 -6.94
C ALA A 131 -15.37 -0.35 -6.55
N LYS A 132 -14.14 0.02 -6.21
CA LYS A 132 -13.78 1.43 -5.92
C LYS A 132 -14.06 2.34 -7.11
N LEU A 133 -13.62 1.93 -8.31
CA LEU A 133 -13.82 2.69 -9.55
C LEU A 133 -15.31 2.85 -9.86
N VAL A 134 -16.08 1.77 -9.76
CA VAL A 134 -17.53 1.78 -10.03
C VAL A 134 -18.27 2.68 -9.05
N VAL A 135 -17.97 2.60 -7.74
CA VAL A 135 -18.57 3.48 -6.73
C VAL A 135 -18.27 4.94 -7.05
N ALA A 136 -17.02 5.27 -7.40
CA ALA A 136 -16.63 6.64 -7.76
C ALA A 136 -17.40 7.15 -8.99
N GLY A 137 -17.36 6.42 -10.10
CA GLY A 137 -17.97 6.84 -11.36
C GLY A 137 -19.49 6.90 -11.31
N PHE A 138 -20.12 5.88 -10.71
CA PHE A 138 -21.58 5.80 -10.60
C PHE A 138 -22.14 6.89 -9.68
N GLY A 139 -21.41 7.27 -8.62
CA GLY A 139 -21.79 8.38 -7.76
C GLY A 139 -21.85 9.72 -8.51
N VAL A 140 -20.85 10.01 -9.35
CA VAL A 140 -20.85 11.23 -10.19
C VAL A 140 -21.97 11.18 -11.22
N TYR A 141 -22.20 10.02 -11.84
CA TYR A 141 -23.33 9.81 -12.74
C TYR A 141 -24.66 10.17 -12.05
N LYS A 142 -24.93 9.65 -10.84
CA LYS A 142 -26.16 9.97 -10.09
C LYS A 142 -26.27 11.47 -9.77
N LEU A 143 -25.16 12.12 -9.39
CA LEU A 143 -25.14 13.56 -9.11
C LEU A 143 -25.46 14.40 -10.36
N CYS A 144 -24.82 14.10 -11.49
CA CYS A 144 -25.02 14.82 -12.74
C CYS A 144 -26.41 14.61 -13.36
N ARG A 145 -26.97 13.41 -13.16
CA ARG A 145 -28.29 13.02 -13.68
C ARG A 145 -29.47 13.83 -13.17
N GLU A 146 -29.28 14.56 -12.08
CA GLU A 146 -30.29 15.46 -11.55
C GLU A 146 -30.54 16.67 -12.46
N ASP A 147 -29.55 17.07 -13.27
CA ASP A 147 -29.61 18.29 -14.07
C ASP A 147 -29.27 18.09 -15.56
N LEU A 148 -28.55 17.01 -15.91
CA LEU A 148 -28.01 16.74 -17.24
C LEU A 148 -28.61 15.46 -17.83
N GLY A 149 -28.50 15.33 -19.16
CA GLY A 149 -28.88 14.13 -19.87
C GLY A 149 -28.02 12.90 -19.54
N ILE A 150 -28.44 11.77 -20.11
CA ILE A 150 -27.81 10.45 -19.96
C ILE A 150 -26.32 10.48 -20.31
N LEU A 151 -26.02 10.90 -21.54
CA LEU A 151 -24.67 10.81 -22.10
C LEU A 151 -23.70 11.74 -21.39
N PRO A 152 -24.02 13.02 -21.10
CA PRO A 152 -23.12 13.88 -20.33
C PRO A 152 -22.86 13.38 -18.92
N SER A 153 -23.89 12.84 -18.25
CA SER A 153 -23.72 12.29 -16.90
C SER A 153 -22.86 11.02 -16.90
N PHE A 154 -23.02 10.18 -17.91
CA PHE A 154 -22.18 9.00 -18.09
C PHE A 154 -20.73 9.38 -18.37
N PHE A 155 -20.51 10.40 -19.22
CA PHE A 155 -19.19 10.98 -19.49
C PHE A 155 -18.53 11.54 -18.22
N ALA A 156 -19.28 12.26 -17.37
CA ALA A 156 -18.79 12.74 -16.07
C ALA A 156 -18.34 11.58 -15.17
N GLY A 157 -19.16 10.53 -15.11
CA GLY A 157 -18.86 9.32 -14.34
C GLY A 157 -17.61 8.61 -14.82
N ILE A 158 -17.44 8.42 -16.14
CA ILE A 158 -16.22 7.83 -16.72
C ILE A 158 -15.00 8.68 -16.39
N THR A 159 -15.13 10.00 -16.52
CA THR A 159 -14.04 10.94 -16.26
C THR A 159 -13.55 10.83 -14.82
N TYR A 160 -14.45 10.91 -13.84
CA TYR A 160 -14.05 10.83 -12.44
C TYR A 160 -13.59 9.41 -12.06
N MET A 161 -14.25 8.37 -12.58
CA MET A 161 -13.82 6.98 -12.37
C MET A 161 -12.34 6.78 -12.71
N MET A 162 -11.88 7.35 -13.82
CA MET A 162 -10.55 7.08 -14.39
C MET A 162 -9.60 8.29 -14.33
N CYS A 163 -9.95 9.34 -13.57
CA CYS A 163 -9.12 10.54 -13.46
C CYS A 163 -7.75 10.21 -12.85
N GLY A 164 -6.79 11.11 -13.06
CA GLY A 164 -5.40 10.91 -12.68
C GLY A 164 -5.21 10.60 -11.19
N PHE A 165 -5.96 11.27 -10.32
CA PHE A 165 -5.95 10.98 -8.90
C PHE A 165 -6.37 9.52 -8.63
N ASN A 166 -7.52 9.10 -9.16
CA ASN A 166 -8.04 7.75 -8.95
C ASN A 166 -7.16 6.68 -9.59
N ALA A 167 -6.59 6.94 -10.76
CA ALA A 167 -5.65 6.05 -11.45
C ALA A 167 -4.40 5.74 -10.60
N SER A 168 -3.85 6.77 -9.95
CA SER A 168 -2.59 6.68 -9.23
C SER A 168 -2.78 6.13 -7.83
N TRP A 169 -3.78 6.63 -7.13
CA TRP A 169 -4.11 6.27 -5.75
C TRP A 169 -5.00 5.03 -5.62
N LEU A 170 -5.34 4.36 -6.72
CA LEU A 170 -6.35 3.29 -6.80
C LEU A 170 -6.26 2.25 -5.67
N MET A 171 -5.03 1.79 -5.40
CA MET A 171 -4.77 0.74 -4.41
C MET A 171 -4.87 1.24 -2.96
N TRP A 172 -4.83 2.55 -2.71
CA TRP A 172 -4.80 3.13 -1.37
C TRP A 172 -6.19 3.53 -0.82
N PRO A 173 -6.29 3.78 0.51
CA PRO A 173 -7.47 4.35 1.16
C PRO A 173 -7.98 5.69 0.59
N GLN A 174 -7.11 6.44 -0.07
CA GLN A 174 -7.41 7.75 -0.68
C GLN A 174 -8.58 7.63 -1.66
N VAL A 175 -8.56 6.59 -2.52
CA VAL A 175 -9.64 6.34 -3.49
C VAL A 175 -10.82 5.65 -2.84
N SER A 176 -10.59 4.77 -1.85
CA SER A 176 -11.68 4.20 -1.04
C SER A 176 -12.53 5.29 -0.41
N THR A 177 -11.89 6.37 0.06
CA THR A 177 -12.55 7.55 0.62
C THR A 177 -13.16 8.41 -0.48
N SER A 178 -12.38 8.80 -1.50
CA SER A 178 -12.84 9.79 -2.47
C SER A 178 -14.03 9.30 -3.30
N ALA A 179 -14.13 8.00 -3.55
CA ALA A 179 -15.24 7.37 -4.27
C ALA A 179 -16.62 7.69 -3.68
N TRP A 180 -16.71 7.98 -2.37
CA TRP A 180 -17.97 8.29 -1.69
C TRP A 180 -18.34 9.78 -1.69
N ILE A 181 -17.43 10.69 -2.06
CA ILE A 181 -17.72 12.12 -2.11
C ILE A 181 -18.93 12.43 -3.00
N PRO A 182 -19.02 11.93 -4.26
CA PRO A 182 -20.15 12.24 -5.13
C PRO A 182 -21.50 11.77 -4.55
N TRP A 183 -21.50 10.63 -3.83
CA TRP A 183 -22.69 10.09 -3.18
C TRP A 183 -23.16 10.96 -2.01
N VAL A 184 -22.23 11.42 -1.18
CA VAL A 184 -22.54 12.34 -0.08
C VAL A 184 -23.12 13.66 -0.63
N LEU A 185 -22.56 14.20 -1.71
CA LEU A 185 -23.09 15.39 -2.39
C LEU A 185 -24.50 15.16 -2.96
N TRP A 186 -24.72 14.04 -3.65
CA TRP A 186 -26.00 13.69 -4.25
C TRP A 186 -27.10 13.50 -3.20
N THR A 187 -26.84 12.69 -2.18
CA THR A 187 -27.80 12.48 -1.07
C THR A 187 -28.06 13.75 -0.28
N GLY A 188 -27.04 14.58 -0.02
CA GLY A 188 -27.20 15.88 0.62
C GLY A 188 -28.13 16.80 -0.17
N ARG A 189 -27.95 16.89 -1.49
CA ARG A 189 -28.87 17.60 -2.39
C ARG A 189 -30.29 17.06 -2.27
N LYS A 190 -30.47 15.74 -2.27
CA LYS A 190 -31.79 15.11 -2.12
C LYS A 190 -32.46 15.42 -0.79
N VAL A 191 -31.70 15.53 0.31
CA VAL A 191 -32.24 15.99 1.60
C VAL A 191 -32.80 17.41 1.48
N VAL A 192 -32.06 18.32 0.83
CA VAL A 192 -32.48 19.73 0.65
C VAL A 192 -33.73 19.83 -0.24
N GLU A 193 -33.75 19.12 -1.36
CA GLU A 193 -34.80 19.22 -2.37
C GLU A 193 -36.08 18.49 -1.96
N THR A 194 -35.96 17.25 -1.46
CA THR A 194 -37.13 16.39 -1.20
C THR A 194 -37.60 16.42 0.24
N ARG A 195 -36.69 16.74 1.18
CA ARG A 195 -36.94 16.79 2.62
C ARG A 195 -37.44 15.46 3.23
N ARG A 196 -37.31 14.34 2.53
CA ARG A 196 -37.77 13.02 3.02
C ARG A 196 -36.79 12.45 4.05
N LEU A 197 -37.30 11.66 5.00
CA LEU A 197 -36.47 11.04 6.03
C LEU A 197 -35.59 9.93 5.45
N SER A 198 -36.05 9.26 4.38
CA SER A 198 -35.24 8.25 3.68
C SER A 198 -33.93 8.80 3.12
N TRP A 199 -33.89 10.07 2.72
CA TRP A 199 -32.65 10.70 2.25
C TRP A 199 -31.72 11.12 3.38
N ILE A 200 -32.24 11.34 4.60
CA ILE A 200 -31.40 11.50 5.80
C ILE A 200 -30.65 10.20 6.06
N VAL A 201 -31.34 9.06 5.93
CA VAL A 201 -30.72 7.73 6.06
C VAL A 201 -29.69 7.49 4.97
N ALA A 202 -29.99 7.80 3.72
CA ALA A 202 -29.03 7.69 2.63
C ALA A 202 -27.78 8.59 2.86
N LEU A 203 -27.97 9.83 3.31
CA LEU A 203 -26.88 10.72 3.67
C LEU A 203 -26.04 10.13 4.81
N ALA A 204 -26.66 9.63 5.88
CA ALA A 204 -25.95 8.98 6.98
C ALA A 204 -25.12 7.77 6.51
N LEU A 205 -25.69 6.89 5.68
CA LEU A 205 -24.97 5.75 5.12
C LEU A 205 -23.77 6.19 4.27
N THR A 206 -23.96 7.13 3.34
CA THR A 206 -22.86 7.62 2.50
C THR A 206 -21.78 8.37 3.28
N THR A 207 -22.15 9.14 4.31
CA THR A 207 -21.20 9.77 5.24
C THR A 207 -20.42 8.72 6.03
N SER A 208 -21.07 7.65 6.51
CA SER A 208 -20.36 6.56 7.19
C SER A 208 -19.37 5.85 6.26
N MET A 209 -19.74 5.62 5.00
CA MET A 209 -18.86 5.03 4.00
C MET A 209 -17.68 5.93 3.63
N LEU A 210 -17.88 7.25 3.61
CA LEU A 210 -16.80 8.23 3.46
C LEU A 210 -15.79 8.14 4.64
N ILE A 211 -16.25 7.79 5.85
CA ILE A 211 -15.37 7.61 7.03
C ILE A 211 -14.67 6.25 6.99
N PHE A 212 -15.39 5.19 6.63
CA PHE A 212 -14.83 3.86 6.34
C PHE A 212 -13.94 3.84 5.09
N GLY A 213 -13.66 4.97 4.45
CA GLY A 213 -12.60 5.08 3.46
C GLY A 213 -11.18 5.07 4.06
N TYR A 214 -11.03 5.22 5.39
CA TYR A 214 -9.75 5.22 6.15
C TYR A 214 -8.77 6.34 5.79
N PHE A 215 -9.24 7.49 5.28
CA PHE A 215 -8.35 8.60 4.97
C PHE A 215 -8.87 9.96 5.48
N PRO A 216 -8.55 10.33 6.75
CA PRO A 216 -9.14 11.47 7.45
C PRO A 216 -9.06 12.81 6.70
N PHE A 217 -7.95 13.06 6.00
CA PHE A 217 -7.78 14.27 5.21
C PHE A 217 -8.85 14.39 4.11
N ILE A 218 -9.02 13.35 3.28
CA ILE A 218 -10.01 13.36 2.19
C ILE A 218 -11.44 13.31 2.74
N THR A 219 -11.68 12.63 3.88
CA THR A 219 -12.98 12.64 4.56
C THR A 219 -13.38 14.06 4.96
N ALA A 220 -12.49 14.81 5.63
CA ALA A 220 -12.75 16.19 6.05
C ALA A 220 -12.99 17.10 4.84
N LEU A 221 -12.14 16.98 3.82
CA LEU A 221 -12.32 17.71 2.57
C LEU A 221 -13.69 17.43 1.94
N GLY A 222 -14.12 16.16 1.88
CA GLY A 222 -15.41 15.77 1.32
C GLY A 222 -16.59 16.40 2.08
N LEU A 223 -16.50 16.47 3.40
CA LEU A 223 -17.49 17.15 4.24
C LEU A 223 -17.48 18.67 4.04
N TYR A 224 -16.31 19.30 3.87
CA TYR A 224 -16.23 20.73 3.52
C TYR A 224 -16.87 21.01 2.17
N LEU A 225 -16.60 20.17 1.17
CA LEU A 225 -17.22 20.30 -0.15
C LEU A 225 -18.74 20.12 -0.04
N LEU A 226 -19.23 19.18 0.77
CA LEU A 226 -20.67 19.03 1.04
C LEU A 226 -21.27 20.32 1.62
N VAL A 227 -20.66 20.91 2.64
CA VAL A 227 -21.18 22.14 3.26
C VAL A 227 -21.25 23.28 2.23
N LEU A 228 -20.18 23.48 1.46
CA LEU A 228 -20.15 24.49 0.39
C LEU A 228 -21.21 24.21 -0.68
N TYR A 229 -21.38 22.94 -1.05
CA TYR A 229 -22.37 22.51 -2.02
C TYR A 229 -23.81 22.75 -1.54
N ILE A 230 -24.12 22.39 -0.29
CA ILE A 230 -25.44 22.62 0.31
C ILE A 230 -25.73 24.12 0.40
N ALA A 231 -24.75 24.93 0.79
CA ALA A 231 -24.88 26.38 0.79
C ALA A 231 -25.18 26.93 -0.61
N TRP A 232 -24.52 26.40 -1.65
CA TRP A 232 -24.82 26.74 -3.04
C TRP A 232 -26.26 26.35 -3.44
N ILE A 233 -26.69 25.12 -3.14
CA ILE A 233 -28.06 24.65 -3.45
C ILE A 233 -29.12 25.50 -2.73
N ILE A 234 -28.86 25.90 -1.49
CA ILE A 234 -29.74 26.81 -0.73
C ILE A 234 -29.78 28.19 -1.39
N PHE A 235 -28.62 28.73 -1.79
CA PHE A 235 -28.52 30.04 -2.41
C PHE A 235 -29.30 30.12 -3.73
N ILE A 236 -29.13 29.15 -4.63
CA ILE A 236 -29.84 29.14 -5.92
C ILE A 236 -31.36 28.96 -5.74
N ASN A 237 -31.79 28.27 -4.68
CA ASN A 237 -33.19 28.00 -4.37
C ASN A 237 -33.76 28.89 -3.24
N ARG A 238 -33.08 30.01 -2.91
CA ARG A 238 -33.37 30.84 -1.72
C ARG A 238 -34.82 31.29 -1.60
N LYS A 239 -35.49 31.55 -2.74
CA LYS A 239 -36.91 31.95 -2.78
C LYS A 239 -37.86 30.86 -2.27
N ASN A 240 -37.55 29.59 -2.55
CA ASN A 240 -38.36 28.44 -2.15
C ASN A 240 -37.94 27.86 -0.79
N ILE A 241 -36.71 28.13 -0.35
CA ILE A 241 -36.10 27.51 0.83
C ILE A 241 -36.18 28.39 2.08
N SER A 242 -36.24 29.72 1.96
CA SER A 242 -36.13 30.66 3.10
C SER A 242 -37.06 30.34 4.27
N ARG A 243 -38.30 29.91 4.01
CA ARG A 243 -39.29 29.54 5.04
C ARG A 243 -38.97 28.24 5.81
N ASN A 244 -38.10 27.38 5.27
CA ASN A 244 -37.80 26.06 5.83
C ASN A 244 -36.30 25.85 6.09
N LEU A 245 -35.51 26.92 6.13
CA LEU A 245 -34.05 26.84 6.22
C LEU A 245 -33.59 26.08 7.46
N SER A 246 -34.16 26.37 8.64
CA SER A 246 -33.83 25.69 9.89
C SER A 246 -34.09 24.18 9.82
N LEU A 247 -35.23 23.77 9.24
CA LEU A 247 -35.56 22.35 9.07
C LEU A 247 -34.60 21.65 8.10
N ILE A 248 -34.22 22.31 7.01
CA ILE A 248 -33.26 21.77 6.05
C ILE A 248 -31.89 21.58 6.72
N LEU A 249 -31.40 22.60 7.42
CA LEU A 249 -30.14 22.52 8.15
C LEU A 249 -30.20 21.41 9.21
N LEU A 250 -31.29 21.30 9.97
CA LEU A 250 -31.48 20.22 10.94
C LEU A 250 -31.39 18.84 10.27
N LYS A 251 -32.07 18.64 9.13
CA LYS A 251 -32.08 17.33 8.43
C LYS A 251 -30.72 16.97 7.84
N VAL A 252 -30.02 17.94 7.23
CA VAL A 252 -28.67 17.73 6.69
C VAL A 252 -27.71 17.41 7.84
N SER A 253 -27.70 18.22 8.89
CA SER A 253 -26.87 17.98 10.08
C SER A 253 -27.19 16.64 10.74
N SER A 254 -28.46 16.25 10.83
CA SER A 254 -28.87 14.95 11.37
C SER A 254 -28.30 13.80 10.54
N GLY A 255 -28.34 13.89 9.20
CA GLY A 255 -27.76 12.87 8.33
C GLY A 255 -26.25 12.74 8.54
N ILE A 256 -25.52 13.85 8.61
CA ILE A 256 -24.07 13.86 8.85
C ILE A 256 -23.74 13.28 10.23
N ILE A 257 -24.42 13.75 11.28
CA ILE A 257 -24.19 13.29 12.67
C ILE A 257 -24.50 11.79 12.79
N LEU A 258 -25.63 11.32 12.27
CA LEU A 258 -25.96 9.89 12.27
C LEU A 258 -24.94 9.08 11.46
N GLY A 259 -24.39 9.62 10.37
CA GLY A 259 -23.31 8.95 9.63
C GLY A 259 -22.02 8.82 10.44
N ILE A 260 -21.64 9.85 11.19
CA ILE A 260 -20.50 9.83 12.11
C ILE A 260 -20.73 8.82 13.25
N LEU A 261 -21.91 8.83 13.87
CA LEU A 261 -22.28 7.90 14.95
C LEU A 261 -22.34 6.45 14.45
N LEU A 262 -22.79 6.23 13.21
CA LEU A 262 -22.76 4.89 12.62
C LEU A 262 -21.33 4.39 12.42
N ALA A 263 -20.38 5.28 12.14
CA ALA A 263 -18.96 4.97 12.02
C ALA A 263 -18.20 4.91 13.37
N SER A 264 -18.87 5.06 14.52
CA SER A 264 -18.24 5.10 15.84
C SER A 264 -17.44 3.84 16.21
N VAL A 265 -17.83 2.67 15.71
CA VAL A 265 -17.06 1.41 15.83
C VAL A 265 -15.62 1.54 15.30
N PHE A 266 -15.39 2.46 14.36
CA PHE A 266 -14.06 2.80 13.84
C PHE A 266 -13.49 4.05 14.52
N ILE A 267 -14.29 5.10 14.70
CA ILE A 267 -13.80 6.40 15.20
C ILE A 267 -13.23 6.29 16.61
N PHE A 268 -13.87 5.57 17.54
CA PHE A 268 -13.36 5.51 18.92
C PHE A 268 -12.02 4.75 19.05
N PRO A 269 -11.84 3.56 18.44
CA PRO A 269 -10.51 2.96 18.35
C PRO A 269 -9.48 3.86 17.65
N PHE A 270 -9.89 4.60 16.60
CA PHE A 270 -8.99 5.52 15.91
C PHE A 270 -8.54 6.69 16.81
N VAL A 271 -9.45 7.24 17.63
CA VAL A 271 -9.11 8.28 18.61
C VAL A 271 -8.13 7.75 19.66
N GLU A 272 -8.35 6.55 20.19
CA GLU A 272 -7.40 5.88 21.11
C GLU A 272 -6.00 5.78 20.49
N TRP A 273 -5.94 5.34 19.24
CA TRP A 273 -4.67 5.22 18.51
C TRP A 273 -3.99 6.57 18.27
N MET A 274 -4.75 7.61 17.96
CA MET A 274 -4.22 8.98 17.80
C MET A 274 -3.63 9.55 19.10
N HIS A 275 -4.04 9.06 20.28
CA HIS A 275 -3.43 9.47 21.55
C HIS A 275 -2.05 8.84 21.79
N VAL A 276 -1.74 7.72 21.12
CA VAL A 276 -0.47 6.99 21.27
C VAL A 276 0.53 7.35 20.16
N VAL A 277 0.05 7.86 19.04
CA VAL A 277 0.87 8.12 17.85
C VAL A 277 1.37 9.56 17.77
N ASP A 278 2.68 9.72 17.53
CA ASP A 278 3.29 11.02 17.25
C ASP A 278 3.14 11.45 15.78
N THR A 279 2.40 12.54 15.57
CA THR A 279 2.23 13.21 14.27
C THR A 279 2.83 14.61 14.22
N SER A 280 3.65 15.01 15.19
CA SER A 280 4.22 16.36 15.30
C SER A 280 5.08 16.77 14.10
N TRP A 281 5.71 15.79 13.44
CA TRP A 281 6.52 15.97 12.22
C TRP A 281 5.69 16.35 10.98
N ARG A 282 4.36 16.23 11.03
CA ARG A 282 3.50 16.55 9.90
C ARG A 282 3.19 18.04 9.86
N HIS A 283 3.43 18.65 8.71
CA HIS A 283 3.18 20.06 8.47
C HIS A 283 2.44 20.27 7.15
N ALA A 284 1.74 21.41 7.04
CA ALA A 284 1.15 21.85 5.79
C ALA A 284 2.23 22.03 4.71
N GLY A 285 1.92 21.62 3.48
CA GLY A 285 2.80 21.82 2.35
C GLY A 285 2.28 21.16 1.09
N SER A 286 2.90 21.49 -0.04
CA SER A 286 2.61 20.86 -1.32
C SER A 286 3.90 20.53 -2.04
N ALA A 287 3.91 19.36 -2.71
CA ALA A 287 4.97 18.99 -3.63
C ALA A 287 4.79 19.60 -5.04
N LEU A 288 3.69 20.32 -5.28
CA LEU A 288 3.35 20.94 -6.56
C LEU A 288 3.57 22.44 -6.53
N SER A 289 3.95 22.97 -7.68
CA SER A 289 4.12 24.39 -7.96
C SER A 289 3.40 24.75 -9.25
N LEU A 290 3.18 26.03 -9.52
CA LEU A 290 2.55 26.49 -10.77
C LEU A 290 3.23 25.97 -12.05
N ARG A 291 4.48 25.52 -11.99
CA ARG A 291 5.19 24.89 -13.12
C ARG A 291 4.65 23.50 -13.46
N ASP A 292 4.02 22.84 -12.50
CA ASP A 292 3.43 21.51 -12.63
C ASP A 292 1.94 21.59 -13.07
N ILE A 293 1.41 22.76 -13.47
CA ILE A 293 -0.02 22.91 -13.80
C ILE A 293 -0.44 22.05 -15.00
N ASP A 294 0.50 21.68 -15.86
CA ASP A 294 0.24 20.88 -17.05
C ASP A 294 -0.03 19.40 -16.76
N ILE A 295 0.05 18.95 -15.50
CA ILE A 295 -0.38 17.61 -15.08
C ILE A 295 -1.83 17.29 -15.51
N PHE A 296 -2.70 18.29 -15.65
CA PHE A 296 -4.09 18.05 -16.05
C PHE A 296 -4.25 17.60 -17.52
N TRP A 297 -3.27 17.87 -18.40
CA TRP A 297 -3.38 17.61 -19.85
C TRP A 297 -2.14 17.03 -20.52
N ASN A 298 -0.97 17.09 -19.89
CA ASN A 298 0.28 16.65 -20.48
C ASN A 298 0.53 15.18 -20.18
N ILE A 299 0.27 14.32 -21.16
CA ILE A 299 0.40 12.87 -21.00
C ILE A 299 1.85 12.41 -20.78
N LYS A 300 2.86 13.25 -21.12
CA LYS A 300 4.29 12.88 -21.05
C LYS A 300 4.79 12.65 -19.61
N TYR A 301 4.13 13.21 -18.59
CA TYR A 301 4.48 12.96 -17.18
C TYR A 301 4.25 11.50 -16.75
N TYR A 302 3.45 10.75 -17.51
CA TYR A 302 2.93 9.45 -17.10
C TYR A 302 3.60 8.27 -17.81
N PHE A 303 4.56 8.55 -18.69
CA PHE A 303 5.39 7.56 -19.37
C PHE A 303 6.85 7.65 -18.93
N LYS A 304 7.57 6.55 -19.09
CA LYS A 304 9.00 6.44 -18.79
C LYS A 304 9.78 7.46 -19.65
N ILE A 305 10.58 8.34 -19.04
CA ILE A 305 11.54 9.19 -19.76
C ILE A 305 12.94 8.59 -19.53
N GLY A 306 13.41 7.78 -20.49
CA GLY A 306 14.70 7.09 -20.39
C GLY A 306 14.77 6.10 -19.21
N ASP A 307 15.85 6.14 -18.44
CA ASP A 307 16.08 5.31 -17.25
C ASP A 307 15.51 5.89 -15.94
N HIS A 308 14.92 7.09 -15.99
CA HIS A 308 14.41 7.79 -14.81
C HIS A 308 12.90 7.57 -14.64
N LEU A 309 12.53 6.99 -13.49
CA LEU A 309 11.15 6.89 -13.04
C LEU A 309 10.73 8.24 -12.45
N VAL A 310 9.93 9.02 -13.19
CA VAL A 310 9.28 10.24 -12.68
C VAL A 310 8.29 9.82 -11.58
N PRO A 311 8.33 10.41 -10.36
CA PRO A 311 7.36 10.12 -9.31
C PRO A 311 5.94 10.46 -9.78
N ARG A 312 5.05 9.47 -9.84
CA ARG A 312 3.74 9.57 -10.48
C ARG A 312 2.62 9.74 -9.46
N VAL A 313 2.71 9.09 -8.31
CA VAL A 313 1.55 8.95 -7.41
C VAL A 313 1.04 10.30 -6.87
N GLU A 314 1.95 11.16 -6.40
CA GLU A 314 1.61 12.45 -5.81
C GLU A 314 1.44 13.59 -6.85
N LYS A 315 1.69 13.31 -8.15
CA LYS A 315 1.72 14.34 -9.22
C LYS A 315 0.78 14.08 -10.40
N THR A 316 -0.09 13.07 -10.31
CA THR A 316 -0.97 12.71 -11.44
C THR A 316 -2.37 13.29 -11.24
N GLY A 317 -2.71 14.30 -12.05
CA GLY A 317 -4.02 14.96 -12.10
C GLY A 317 -4.67 14.91 -13.49
N TYR A 318 -4.28 13.97 -14.35
CA TYR A 318 -4.77 13.91 -15.73
C TYR A 318 -6.27 13.65 -15.83
N VAL A 319 -7.00 14.53 -16.53
CA VAL A 319 -8.45 14.38 -16.72
C VAL A 319 -8.86 14.10 -18.17
N GLY A 320 -7.90 13.95 -19.08
CA GLY A 320 -8.16 13.72 -20.51
C GLY A 320 -8.31 15.01 -21.31
N LYS A 321 -7.87 14.99 -22.57
CA LYS A 321 -7.84 16.20 -23.42
C LYS A 321 -9.24 16.70 -23.76
N VAL A 322 -10.18 15.77 -23.96
CA VAL A 322 -11.58 16.07 -24.27
C VAL A 322 -12.22 16.89 -23.15
N VAL A 323 -11.89 16.60 -21.89
CA VAL A 323 -12.39 17.33 -20.71
C VAL A 323 -11.93 18.78 -20.71
N ILE A 324 -10.68 19.04 -21.06
CA ILE A 324 -10.13 20.41 -21.14
C ILE A 324 -10.85 21.21 -22.24
N ILE A 325 -11.03 20.61 -23.42
CA ILE A 325 -11.71 21.24 -24.56
C ILE A 325 -13.16 21.59 -24.19
N LEU A 326 -13.91 20.63 -23.63
CA LEU A 326 -15.29 20.84 -23.23
C LEU A 326 -15.42 21.85 -22.08
N SER A 327 -14.49 21.85 -21.13
CA SER A 327 -14.49 22.83 -20.04
C SER A 327 -14.20 24.25 -20.55
N PHE A 328 -13.28 24.40 -21.50
CA PHE A 328 -13.04 25.70 -22.15
C PHE A 328 -14.26 26.17 -22.95
N PHE A 329 -14.94 25.25 -23.64
CA PHE A 329 -16.20 25.56 -24.33
C PHE A 329 -17.28 26.10 -23.38
N VAL A 330 -17.40 25.54 -22.17
CA VAL A 330 -18.28 26.10 -21.14
C VAL A 330 -17.93 27.55 -20.84
N ILE A 331 -16.65 27.87 -20.59
CA ILE A 331 -16.21 29.24 -20.28
C ILE A 331 -16.62 30.20 -21.40
N LEU A 332 -16.41 29.82 -22.67
CA LEU A 332 -16.86 30.63 -23.83
C LEU A 332 -18.38 30.80 -23.88
N CYS A 333 -19.14 29.76 -23.55
CA CYS A 333 -20.60 29.84 -23.47
C CYS A 333 -21.08 30.72 -22.29
N LEU A 334 -20.35 30.75 -21.17
CA LEU A 334 -20.67 31.62 -20.02
C LEU A 334 -20.49 33.11 -20.35
N LEU A 335 -19.56 33.44 -21.24
CA LEU A 335 -19.40 34.79 -21.77
C LEU A 335 -20.56 35.20 -22.69
N LYS A 336 -21.34 34.24 -23.20
CA LYS A 336 -22.56 34.48 -23.98
C LYS A 336 -23.80 34.45 -23.07
N LYS A 337 -24.88 35.15 -23.47
CA LYS A 337 -26.05 35.49 -22.63
C LYS A 337 -26.95 34.30 -22.21
N ASN A 338 -26.51 33.04 -22.31
CA ASN A 338 -27.30 31.85 -21.97
C ASN A 338 -27.21 31.52 -20.47
N ARG A 339 -28.00 32.26 -19.66
CA ARG A 339 -27.90 32.27 -18.19
C ARG A 339 -28.63 31.12 -17.46
N HIS A 340 -29.40 30.28 -18.16
CA HIS A 340 -30.27 29.29 -17.50
C HIS A 340 -29.54 28.08 -16.88
N ILE A 341 -28.40 27.66 -17.46
CA ILE A 341 -27.60 26.54 -16.95
C ILE A 341 -26.73 26.94 -15.74
N LEU A 342 -26.53 28.24 -15.53
CA LEU A 342 -25.69 28.80 -14.47
C LEU A 342 -26.22 28.59 -13.04
N PHE A 343 -27.51 28.31 -12.88
CA PHE A 343 -28.17 28.31 -11.56
C PHE A 343 -28.81 26.97 -11.19
N ARG A 344 -28.26 25.85 -11.71
CA ARG A 344 -28.64 24.48 -11.32
C ARG A 344 -27.67 23.88 -10.29
N GLY A 345 -27.96 22.66 -9.83
CA GLY A 345 -27.13 21.96 -8.84
C GLY A 345 -25.77 21.51 -9.36
N VAL A 346 -25.57 21.33 -10.67
CA VAL A 346 -24.24 21.12 -11.29
C VAL A 346 -23.70 22.38 -11.97
N SER A 347 -23.98 23.55 -11.38
CA SER A 347 -23.56 24.84 -11.96
C SER A 347 -22.06 24.87 -12.29
N PRO A 348 -21.69 25.26 -13.53
CA PRO A 348 -20.29 25.38 -13.90
C PRO A 348 -19.57 26.49 -13.11
N ILE A 349 -20.27 27.52 -12.62
CA ILE A 349 -19.65 28.57 -11.78
C ILE A 349 -19.16 27.96 -10.47
N PHE A 350 -20.01 27.21 -9.77
CA PHE A 350 -19.65 26.58 -8.51
C PHE A 350 -18.43 25.67 -8.68
N TRP A 351 -18.45 24.79 -9.68
CA TRP A 351 -17.37 23.84 -9.89
C TRP A 351 -16.08 24.48 -10.40
N LEU A 352 -16.14 25.55 -11.19
CA LEU A 352 -14.97 26.35 -11.54
C LEU A 352 -14.38 27.08 -10.32
N LEU A 353 -15.21 27.57 -9.39
CA LEU A 353 -14.73 28.15 -8.14
C LEU A 353 -14.03 27.11 -7.27
N ILE A 354 -14.61 25.91 -7.13
CA ILE A 354 -13.98 24.79 -6.42
C ILE A 354 -12.65 24.41 -7.08
N PHE A 355 -12.60 24.37 -8.42
CA PHE A 355 -11.37 24.12 -9.17
C PHE A 355 -10.29 25.17 -8.84
N VAL A 356 -10.63 26.47 -8.88
CA VAL A 356 -9.70 27.56 -8.56
C VAL A 356 -9.22 27.50 -7.11
N ILE A 357 -10.12 27.28 -6.15
CA ILE A 357 -9.75 27.11 -4.73
C ILE A 357 -8.80 25.93 -4.57
N THR A 358 -9.09 24.82 -5.25
CA THR A 358 -8.23 23.64 -5.24
C THR A 358 -6.86 23.94 -5.82
N LEU A 359 -6.76 24.68 -6.92
CA LEU A 359 -5.46 25.10 -7.48
C LEU A 359 -4.67 25.95 -6.49
N VAL A 360 -5.32 26.91 -5.83
CA VAL A 360 -4.67 27.77 -4.83
C VAL A 360 -4.06 26.94 -3.70
N VAL A 361 -4.81 25.97 -3.18
CA VAL A 361 -4.38 25.08 -2.09
C VAL A 361 -3.34 24.07 -2.56
N ALA A 362 -3.63 23.32 -3.61
CA ALA A 362 -2.81 22.22 -4.09
C ALA A 362 -1.48 22.69 -4.69
N PHE A 363 -1.41 23.89 -5.27
CA PHE A 363 -0.19 24.44 -5.89
C PHE A 363 0.50 25.50 -5.02
N ASN A 364 0.09 25.63 -3.76
CA ASN A 364 0.71 26.53 -2.78
C ASN A 364 0.79 28.00 -3.24
N ILE A 365 -0.30 28.51 -3.81
CA ILE A 365 -0.36 29.90 -4.33
C ILE A 365 -0.54 30.87 -3.16
N LYS A 366 0.51 31.64 -2.83
CA LYS A 366 0.50 32.59 -1.69
C LYS A 366 -0.12 33.94 -2.08
N PRO A 367 -0.73 34.68 -1.14
CA PRO A 367 -0.83 34.40 0.31
C PRO A 367 -2.04 33.53 0.71
N VAL A 368 -2.97 33.27 -0.20
CA VAL A 368 -4.26 32.61 0.11
C VAL A 368 -4.07 31.18 0.62
N SER A 369 -3.15 30.41 0.02
CA SER A 369 -2.82 29.06 0.52
C SER A 369 -2.38 29.04 1.98
N SER A 370 -1.61 30.04 2.43
CA SER A 370 -1.17 30.13 3.83
C SER A 370 -2.34 30.26 4.80
N LEU A 371 -3.39 30.98 4.43
CA LEU A 371 -4.61 31.10 5.24
C LEU A 371 -5.37 29.77 5.30
N LEU A 372 -5.48 29.09 4.16
CA LEU A 372 -6.18 27.80 4.09
C LEU A 372 -5.41 26.69 4.81
N TYR A 373 -4.08 26.77 4.87
CA TYR A 373 -3.24 25.87 5.64
C TYR A 373 -3.37 26.05 7.16
N ALA A 374 -3.97 27.14 7.66
CA ALA A 374 -4.30 27.26 9.07
C ALA A 374 -5.52 26.41 9.48
N ILE A 375 -6.33 25.97 8.52
CA ILE A 375 -7.57 25.22 8.76
C ILE A 375 -7.23 23.72 8.88
N PRO A 376 -7.58 23.03 9.99
CA PRO A 376 -7.47 21.58 10.05
C PRO A 376 -8.34 20.91 8.98
N PRO A 377 -7.94 19.80 8.33
CA PRO A 377 -6.65 19.10 8.48
C PRO A 377 -5.58 19.55 7.47
N PHE A 378 -5.68 20.73 6.83
CA PHE A 378 -4.62 21.23 5.94
C PHE A 378 -3.32 21.57 6.68
N ASN A 379 -3.43 21.96 7.95
CA ASN A 379 -2.31 22.33 8.81
C ASN A 379 -1.27 21.20 9.02
N ASN A 380 -1.65 19.94 8.82
CA ASN A 380 -0.82 18.76 9.09
C ASN A 380 -0.86 17.72 7.96
N ASN A 381 -1.24 18.08 6.74
CA ASN A 381 -1.27 17.15 5.61
C ASN A 381 -0.75 17.78 4.31
N PRO A 382 -0.18 16.96 3.41
CA PRO A 382 0.17 17.41 2.06
C PRO A 382 -1.07 17.82 1.26
N SER A 383 -1.12 19.08 0.85
CA SER A 383 -2.31 19.72 0.29
C SER A 383 -2.56 19.39 -1.18
N HIS A 384 -1.55 18.94 -1.92
CA HIS A 384 -1.69 18.54 -3.33
C HIS A 384 -2.67 17.39 -3.54
N ARG A 385 -2.93 16.57 -2.51
CA ARG A 385 -3.97 15.53 -2.54
C ARG A 385 -5.39 16.10 -2.70
N ALA A 386 -5.60 17.40 -2.49
CA ALA A 386 -6.85 18.07 -2.81
C ALA A 386 -7.18 18.08 -4.32
N ILE A 387 -6.23 17.73 -5.21
CA ILE A 387 -6.44 17.63 -6.68
C ILE A 387 -7.65 16.78 -7.05
N VAL A 388 -8.04 15.80 -6.23
CA VAL A 388 -9.28 15.03 -6.46
C VAL A 388 -10.53 15.91 -6.66
N PHE A 389 -10.56 17.12 -6.09
CA PHE A 389 -11.64 18.10 -6.30
C PHE A 389 -11.52 18.88 -7.59
N ALA A 390 -10.29 19.12 -8.04
CA ALA A 390 -10.05 19.67 -9.36
C ALA A 390 -10.51 18.66 -10.43
N ASP A 391 -10.15 17.39 -10.26
CA ASP A 391 -10.57 16.29 -11.13
C ASP A 391 -12.10 16.14 -11.16
N LEU A 392 -12.75 16.11 -9.99
CA LEU A 392 -14.22 16.05 -9.88
C LEU A 392 -14.89 17.28 -10.51
N GLY A 393 -14.39 18.48 -10.22
CA GLY A 393 -14.92 19.72 -10.76
C GLY A 393 -14.82 19.77 -12.29
N LEU A 394 -13.67 19.40 -12.86
CA LEU A 394 -13.48 19.33 -14.31
C LEU A 394 -14.35 18.24 -14.95
N ALA A 395 -14.54 17.09 -14.30
CA ALA A 395 -15.46 16.06 -14.78
C ALA A 395 -16.90 16.59 -14.90
N ILE A 396 -17.37 17.37 -13.92
CA ILE A 396 -18.73 17.93 -13.94
C ILE A 396 -18.84 19.09 -14.94
N VAL A 397 -17.86 20.01 -14.97
CA VAL A 397 -17.85 21.15 -15.89
C VAL A 397 -17.82 20.68 -17.35
N SER A 398 -16.97 19.71 -17.68
CA SER A 398 -16.91 19.14 -19.03
C SER A 398 -18.20 18.43 -19.44
N ALA A 399 -18.91 17.77 -18.53
CA ALA A 399 -20.23 17.22 -18.79
C ALA A 399 -21.27 18.31 -19.08
N VAL A 400 -21.25 19.43 -18.35
CA VAL A 400 -22.07 20.61 -18.71
C VAL A 400 -21.73 21.11 -20.12
N GLY A 401 -20.44 21.13 -20.46
CA GLY A 401 -19.97 21.48 -21.82
C GLY A 401 -20.50 20.53 -22.89
N MET A 402 -20.54 19.24 -22.60
CA MET A 402 -21.10 18.21 -23.47
C MET A 402 -22.61 18.39 -23.66
N GLU A 403 -23.36 18.67 -22.59
CA GLU A 403 -24.79 18.99 -22.66
C GLU A 403 -25.04 20.22 -23.54
N LEU A 404 -24.28 21.30 -23.33
CA LEU A 404 -24.35 22.51 -24.14
C LEU A 404 -24.05 22.25 -25.62
N LEU A 405 -23.05 21.40 -25.90
CA LEU A 405 -22.68 21.00 -27.26
C LEU A 405 -23.82 20.21 -27.91
N ILE A 406 -24.40 19.24 -27.21
CA ILE A 406 -25.54 18.43 -27.69
C ILE A 406 -26.72 19.33 -28.06
N VAL A 407 -27.08 20.27 -27.17
CA VAL A 407 -28.19 21.20 -27.41
C VAL A 407 -27.87 22.10 -28.61
N SER A 408 -26.66 22.66 -28.67
CA SER A 408 -26.25 23.56 -29.75
C SER A 408 -26.23 22.87 -31.12
N VAL A 409 -25.74 21.63 -31.20
CA VAL A 409 -25.71 20.87 -32.46
C VAL A 409 -27.11 20.41 -32.84
N ARG A 410 -27.97 20.05 -31.88
CA ARG A 410 -29.37 19.71 -32.15
C ARG A 410 -30.12 20.88 -32.78
N ASP A 411 -29.94 22.09 -32.24
CA ASP A 411 -30.57 23.30 -32.77
C ASP A 411 -30.05 23.65 -34.18
N LEU A 412 -28.75 23.43 -34.44
CA LEU A 412 -28.17 23.61 -35.77
C LEU A 412 -28.66 22.54 -36.77
N ALA A 413 -28.73 21.28 -36.36
CA ALA A 413 -29.14 20.16 -37.20
C ALA A 413 -30.59 20.28 -37.68
N LYS A 414 -31.48 20.83 -36.84
CA LYS A 414 -32.86 21.18 -37.21
C LYS A 414 -32.94 22.13 -38.42
N ASN A 415 -31.93 22.96 -38.63
CA ASN A 415 -31.92 23.98 -39.68
C ASN A 415 -31.23 23.53 -40.99
N LEU A 416 -30.45 22.44 -40.98
CA LEU A 416 -29.54 22.10 -42.10
C LEU A 416 -29.75 20.71 -42.73
N ILE A 417 -30.23 19.71 -41.99
CA ILE A 417 -30.36 18.31 -42.46
C ILE A 417 -31.72 17.76 -42.01
N ARG A 418 -32.23 16.71 -42.67
CA ARG A 418 -33.37 15.92 -42.17
C ARG A 418 -33.11 15.53 -40.70
N GLU A 419 -33.95 16.00 -39.77
CA GLU A 419 -33.72 15.99 -38.32
C GLU A 419 -33.20 14.63 -37.79
N ASN A 420 -33.76 13.52 -38.29
CA ASN A 420 -33.38 12.17 -37.88
C ASN A 420 -31.93 11.77 -38.26
N ILE A 421 -31.43 12.23 -39.42
CA ILE A 421 -30.06 11.91 -39.88
C ILE A 421 -29.04 12.73 -39.10
N GLY A 422 -29.30 14.04 -38.91
CA GLY A 422 -28.44 14.91 -38.12
C GLY A 422 -28.32 14.44 -36.66
N MET A 423 -29.42 13.99 -36.07
CA MET A 423 -29.42 13.44 -34.71
C MET A 423 -28.65 12.12 -34.60
N ALA A 424 -28.76 11.22 -35.58
CA ALA A 424 -27.99 9.98 -35.59
C ALA A 424 -26.48 10.24 -35.69
N LEU A 425 -26.07 11.15 -36.58
CA LEU A 425 -24.66 11.54 -36.73
C LEU A 425 -24.10 12.20 -35.47
N LEU A 426 -24.88 13.05 -34.80
CA LEU A 426 -24.50 13.67 -33.52
C LEU A 426 -24.27 12.61 -32.43
N LEU A 427 -25.19 11.66 -32.29
CA LEU A 427 -25.06 10.58 -31.30
C LEU A 427 -23.84 9.70 -31.58
N ILE A 428 -23.55 9.41 -32.85
CA ILE A 428 -22.34 8.67 -33.25
C ILE A 428 -21.08 9.48 -32.91
N ALA A 429 -21.03 10.77 -33.24
CA ALA A 429 -19.89 11.63 -32.94
C ALA A 429 -19.62 11.72 -31.43
N ILE A 430 -20.68 11.82 -30.63
CA ILE A 430 -20.61 11.78 -29.17
C ILE A 430 -20.09 10.43 -28.68
N ALA A 431 -20.62 9.32 -29.18
CA ALA A 431 -20.17 7.99 -28.79
C ALA A 431 -18.68 7.81 -29.11
N VAL A 432 -18.23 8.25 -30.30
CA VAL A 432 -16.82 8.25 -30.70
C VAL A 432 -15.99 9.10 -29.74
N LEU A 433 -16.46 10.29 -29.36
CA LEU A 433 -15.77 11.17 -28.41
C LEU A 433 -15.66 10.54 -27.01
N VAL A 434 -16.71 9.88 -26.52
CA VAL A 434 -16.68 9.13 -25.25
C VAL A 434 -15.68 7.97 -25.32
N VAL A 435 -15.65 7.24 -26.44
CA VAL A 435 -14.71 6.14 -26.67
C VAL A 435 -13.26 6.64 -26.72
N ILE A 436 -12.98 7.72 -27.46
CA ILE A 436 -11.66 8.36 -27.51
C ILE A 436 -11.23 8.80 -26.10
N HIS A 437 -12.12 9.45 -25.36
CA HIS A 437 -11.87 9.89 -24.00
C HIS A 437 -11.56 8.73 -23.05
N TYR A 438 -12.33 7.64 -23.15
CA TYR A 438 -12.09 6.42 -22.38
C TYR A 438 -10.70 5.82 -22.68
N PHE A 439 -10.31 5.71 -23.95
CA PHE A 439 -8.99 5.20 -24.30
C PHE A 439 -7.87 6.15 -23.87
N ASP A 440 -8.06 7.46 -23.95
CA ASP A 440 -7.12 8.48 -23.46
C ASP A 440 -6.84 8.30 -21.96
N LEU A 441 -7.89 8.23 -21.13
CA LEU A 441 -7.76 7.98 -19.69
C LEU A 441 -7.21 6.58 -19.38
N SER A 442 -7.60 5.55 -20.13
CA SER A 442 -7.09 4.18 -19.95
C SER A 442 -5.59 4.10 -20.18
N THR A 443 -5.05 4.90 -21.10
CA THR A 443 -3.62 4.91 -21.41
C THR A 443 -2.81 5.40 -20.20
N VAL A 444 -3.27 6.43 -19.50
CA VAL A 444 -2.65 6.90 -18.24
C VAL A 444 -2.93 5.93 -17.10
N GLY A 445 -4.15 5.43 -16.96
CA GLY A 445 -4.53 4.53 -15.88
C GLY A 445 -3.73 3.23 -15.84
N ARG A 446 -3.59 2.58 -16.99
CA ARG A 446 -2.80 1.36 -17.13
C ARG A 446 -1.32 1.62 -16.91
N SER A 447 -0.81 2.82 -17.23
CA SER A 447 0.59 3.19 -16.97
C SER A 447 0.97 3.23 -15.49
N GLN A 448 -0.03 3.24 -14.59
CA GLN A 448 0.16 3.32 -13.15
C GLN A 448 0.13 1.95 -12.45
N ASN A 449 -0.58 0.96 -12.99
CA ASN A 449 -0.92 -0.27 -12.27
C ASN A 449 -0.43 -1.50 -13.04
N ALA A 450 0.39 -2.34 -12.40
CA ALA A 450 0.93 -3.54 -13.02
C ALA A 450 -0.15 -4.63 -13.17
N VAL A 451 -0.21 -5.24 -14.34
CA VAL A 451 -0.95 -6.49 -14.60
C VAL A 451 0.05 -7.64 -14.50
N VAL A 452 -0.23 -8.61 -13.63
CA VAL A 452 0.68 -9.70 -13.28
C VAL A 452 -0.07 -11.04 -13.20
N PRO A 453 0.59 -12.19 -13.37
CA PRO A 453 -0.04 -13.49 -13.16
C PRO A 453 -0.49 -13.68 -11.70
N ALA A 454 -1.63 -14.32 -11.48
CA ALA A 454 -2.26 -14.50 -10.17
C ALA A 454 -1.41 -15.31 -9.19
N GLU A 455 -0.62 -16.27 -9.70
CA GLU A 455 0.35 -17.07 -8.94
C GLU A 455 1.47 -16.24 -8.31
N THR A 456 1.70 -15.01 -8.79
CA THR A 456 2.70 -14.09 -8.22
C THR A 456 2.19 -13.34 -6.98
N PHE A 457 0.93 -13.54 -6.58
CA PHE A 457 0.37 -12.90 -5.39
C PHE A 457 0.92 -13.53 -4.11
N TYR A 458 1.89 -12.87 -3.48
CA TYR A 458 2.60 -13.34 -2.28
C TYR A 458 3.05 -14.82 -2.38
N PRO A 459 3.97 -15.14 -3.31
CA PRO A 459 4.38 -16.51 -3.55
C PRO A 459 5.20 -17.03 -2.36
N ILE A 460 4.99 -18.29 -2.00
CA ILE A 460 5.69 -18.90 -0.86
C ILE A 460 7.09 -19.33 -1.30
N ALA A 461 8.09 -18.58 -0.87
CA ALA A 461 9.51 -18.93 -1.02
C ALA A 461 9.95 -19.97 0.03
N PRO A 462 10.95 -20.84 -0.28
CA PRO A 462 11.52 -21.80 0.67
C PRO A 462 11.94 -21.20 2.02
N THR A 463 12.64 -20.06 2.04
CA THR A 463 13.07 -19.43 3.30
C THR A 463 11.90 -18.92 4.12
N ILE A 464 10.92 -18.26 3.47
CA ILE A 464 9.71 -17.78 4.15
C ILE A 464 8.94 -18.96 4.76
N LYS A 465 8.77 -20.04 4.00
CA LYS A 465 8.09 -21.26 4.46
C LYS A 465 8.78 -21.85 5.69
N TYR A 466 10.11 -22.05 5.60
CA TYR A 466 10.90 -22.60 6.68
C TYR A 466 10.78 -21.76 7.97
N VAL A 467 10.95 -20.44 7.85
CA VAL A 467 10.86 -19.53 9.01
C VAL A 467 9.47 -19.57 9.62
N LYS A 468 8.41 -19.50 8.79
CA LYS A 468 7.02 -19.57 9.28
C LYS A 468 6.74 -20.87 10.05
N GLU A 469 7.20 -22.00 9.52
CA GLU A 469 6.97 -23.32 10.13
C GLU A 469 7.82 -23.56 11.38
N SER A 470 8.97 -22.88 11.49
CA SER A 470 9.92 -23.04 12.60
C SER A 470 9.70 -22.04 13.74
N LEU A 471 8.92 -20.98 13.52
CA LEU A 471 8.60 -19.99 14.53
C LEU A 471 7.61 -20.57 15.55
N ILE A 472 7.85 -20.22 16.82
CA ILE A 472 6.87 -20.41 17.90
C ILE A 472 6.25 -19.06 18.29
N PRO A 473 5.02 -19.05 18.83
CA PRO A 473 4.32 -17.82 19.16
C PRO A 473 5.17 -16.86 20.03
N GLY A 474 5.25 -15.60 19.61
CA GLY A 474 5.97 -14.54 20.32
C GLY A 474 7.36 -14.23 19.79
N GLN A 475 8.02 -15.17 19.10
CA GLN A 475 9.30 -14.92 18.44
C GLN A 475 9.16 -13.94 17.27
N GLN A 476 10.22 -13.19 16.98
CA GLN A 476 10.28 -12.11 15.99
C GLN A 476 11.34 -12.37 14.92
N VAL A 477 11.15 -11.75 13.75
CA VAL A 477 12.07 -11.85 12.61
C VAL A 477 12.50 -10.47 12.15
N ILE A 478 13.81 -10.28 11.97
CA ILE A 478 14.37 -9.10 11.32
C ILE A 478 14.73 -9.46 9.89
N ALA A 479 14.06 -8.84 8.91
CA ALA A 479 14.41 -8.98 7.51
C ALA A 479 15.04 -7.70 6.98
N THR A 480 16.18 -7.82 6.29
CA THR A 480 16.86 -6.66 5.71
C THR A 480 16.25 -6.23 4.39
N THR A 481 16.37 -4.94 4.07
CA THR A 481 15.74 -4.38 2.87
C THR A 481 16.32 -4.90 1.57
N ASP A 482 17.58 -5.35 1.57
CA ASP A 482 18.17 -6.01 0.40
C ASP A 482 17.53 -7.37 0.09
N ALA A 483 16.97 -8.05 1.09
CA ALA A 483 16.38 -9.38 0.94
C ALA A 483 14.85 -9.36 0.71
N TYR A 484 14.10 -8.50 1.41
CA TYR A 484 12.63 -8.61 1.52
C TYR A 484 11.86 -7.27 1.43
N LEU A 485 12.33 -6.24 0.70
CA LEU A 485 11.69 -4.91 0.66
C LEU A 485 11.65 -4.27 2.08
N ILE A 486 10.77 -3.31 2.32
CA ILE A 486 10.52 -2.67 3.61
C ILE A 486 9.94 -3.70 4.59
N SER A 487 10.37 -3.64 5.86
CA SER A 487 9.82 -4.47 6.92
C SER A 487 8.31 -4.26 7.07
N GLY A 488 7.57 -5.34 7.31
CA GLY A 488 6.12 -5.41 7.34
C GLY A 488 5.55 -6.30 6.23
N THR A 489 6.30 -6.49 5.14
CA THR A 489 5.91 -7.35 4.03
C THR A 489 5.79 -8.82 4.40
N LEU A 490 6.63 -9.34 5.31
CA LEU A 490 6.59 -10.76 5.70
C LEU A 490 5.38 -11.09 6.58
N THR A 491 4.75 -10.08 7.17
CA THR A 491 3.52 -10.26 7.96
C THR A 491 2.35 -10.79 7.13
N ALA A 492 2.37 -10.60 5.80
CA ALA A 492 1.43 -11.22 4.87
C ALA A 492 1.53 -12.76 4.85
N TYR A 493 2.67 -13.31 5.26
CA TYR A 493 2.89 -14.76 5.37
C TYR A 493 2.67 -15.28 6.79
N GLY A 494 2.31 -14.42 7.75
CA GLY A 494 2.22 -14.79 9.16
C GLY A 494 3.55 -14.77 9.90
N VAL A 495 4.58 -14.14 9.33
CA VAL A 495 5.90 -13.96 9.97
C VAL A 495 5.93 -12.60 10.68
N PRO A 496 6.13 -12.55 12.00
CA PRO A 496 6.11 -11.30 12.77
C PRO A 496 7.38 -10.47 12.58
N GLU A 497 7.20 -9.17 12.34
CA GLU A 497 8.29 -8.21 12.10
C GLU A 497 8.24 -7.03 13.09
N PRO A 498 9.27 -6.86 13.94
CA PRO A 498 9.31 -5.81 14.96
C PRO A 498 9.60 -4.43 14.36
N PHE A 499 10.19 -4.36 13.17
CA PHE A 499 10.49 -3.11 12.44
C PHE A 499 9.44 -2.77 11.39
N ALA A 500 8.27 -3.44 11.40
CA ALA A 500 7.26 -3.28 10.37
C ALA A 500 6.79 -1.84 10.20
N HIS A 501 6.38 -1.50 8.97
CA HIS A 501 5.94 -0.16 8.62
C HIS A 501 4.81 0.30 9.57
N GLY A 502 5.04 1.33 10.38
CA GLY A 502 4.08 1.78 11.37
C GLY A 502 4.63 2.83 12.32
N TYR A 503 3.80 3.30 13.24
CA TYR A 503 4.18 4.34 14.18
C TYR A 503 4.80 3.76 15.45
N PHE A 504 5.95 4.32 15.80
CA PHE A 504 6.69 4.05 17.03
C PHE A 504 6.92 5.36 17.78
N ARG A 505 6.79 5.29 19.11
CA ARG A 505 7.15 6.36 20.04
C ARG A 505 8.67 6.54 20.04
N ALA A 506 9.15 7.69 20.51
CA ALA A 506 10.58 8.00 20.51
C ALA A 506 11.38 6.98 21.34
N GLU A 507 10.82 6.59 22.48
CA GLU A 507 11.37 5.61 23.42
C GLU A 507 11.46 4.22 22.78
N GLU A 508 10.42 3.79 22.06
CA GLU A 508 10.43 2.51 21.34
C GLU A 508 11.49 2.50 20.22
N LYS A 509 11.66 3.62 19.50
CA LYS A 509 12.71 3.77 18.48
C LYS A 509 14.10 3.74 19.09
N GLU A 510 14.28 4.34 20.26
CA GLU A 510 15.53 4.33 21.01
C GLU A 510 15.92 2.90 21.39
N ILE A 511 15.00 2.14 21.98
CA ILE A 511 15.22 0.73 22.34
C ILE A 511 15.60 -0.11 21.13
N LEU A 512 14.83 -0.02 20.04
CA LEU A 512 15.11 -0.75 18.80
C LEU A 512 16.42 -0.31 18.11
N SER A 513 16.90 0.91 18.37
CA SER A 513 18.16 1.41 17.81
C SER A 513 19.40 0.70 18.37
N HIS A 514 19.27 0.06 19.53
CA HIS A 514 20.31 -0.81 20.09
C HIS A 514 20.48 -2.14 19.37
N ILE A 515 19.50 -2.55 18.55
CA ILE A 515 19.63 -3.72 17.67
C ILE A 515 19.97 -3.26 16.25
N VAL A 516 19.34 -2.20 15.74
CA VAL A 516 19.56 -1.73 14.37
C VAL A 516 19.85 -0.23 14.35
N ARG A 517 21.09 0.12 14.04
CA ARG A 517 21.54 1.51 13.95
C ARG A 517 20.86 2.23 12.78
N LYS A 518 20.26 3.40 13.06
CA LYS A 518 19.64 4.26 12.04
C LYS A 518 18.68 3.48 11.12
N ALA A 519 17.76 2.72 11.72
CA ALA A 519 16.81 1.87 11.00
C ALA A 519 15.76 2.67 10.21
N TRP A 520 15.28 3.80 10.74
CA TRP A 520 14.21 4.58 10.13
C TRP A 520 14.68 5.47 8.99
N ARG A 521 14.00 5.36 7.84
CA ARG A 521 14.15 6.28 6.69
C ARG A 521 13.09 7.37 6.71
N THR A 522 11.89 7.02 7.15
CA THR A 522 10.77 7.94 7.37
C THR A 522 10.27 7.76 8.80
N PRO A 523 9.34 8.59 9.30
CA PRO A 523 8.76 8.42 10.62
C PRO A 523 8.12 7.04 10.87
N THR A 524 7.71 6.34 9.81
CA THR A 524 7.00 5.05 9.88
C THR A 524 7.72 3.88 9.20
N ALA A 525 8.62 4.14 8.24
CA ALA A 525 9.26 3.11 7.42
C ALA A 525 10.72 2.90 7.82
N THR A 526 11.13 1.64 7.86
CA THR A 526 12.49 1.21 8.15
C THR A 526 13.17 0.72 6.88
N ILE A 527 14.40 1.16 6.66
CA ILE A 527 15.26 0.71 5.55
C ILE A 527 16.69 0.54 6.07
N PHE A 528 17.13 -0.71 6.13
CA PHE A 528 18.44 -1.07 6.65
C PHE A 528 18.95 -2.36 6.01
N THR A 529 20.28 -2.48 6.02
CA THR A 529 21.03 -3.65 5.56
C THR A 529 21.70 -4.30 6.76
N PHE A 530 22.24 -5.50 6.55
CA PHE A 530 22.80 -6.33 7.62
C PHE A 530 23.90 -5.63 8.45
N GLU A 531 24.71 -4.76 7.85
CA GLU A 531 25.84 -4.09 8.52
C GLU A 531 25.41 -3.10 9.62
N LYS A 532 24.12 -2.74 9.64
CA LYS A 532 23.53 -1.89 10.68
C LYS A 532 23.05 -2.68 11.90
N ILE A 533 23.03 -4.02 11.84
CA ILE A 533 22.52 -4.88 12.91
C ILE A 533 23.64 -5.20 13.90
N GLU A 534 23.39 -4.93 15.18
CA GLU A 534 24.31 -5.19 16.29
C GLU A 534 24.19 -6.64 16.78
N ILE A 535 24.76 -7.59 16.00
CA ILE A 535 24.51 -9.03 16.17
C ILE A 535 25.23 -9.68 17.37
N ASN A 536 26.38 -9.15 17.82
CA ASN A 536 27.18 -9.75 18.92
C ASN A 536 27.15 -8.96 20.23
N ASP A 537 26.86 -7.66 20.19
CA ASP A 537 27.05 -6.77 21.34
C ASP A 537 25.72 -6.25 21.92
N SER A 538 24.58 -6.76 21.45
CA SER A 538 23.26 -6.26 21.85
C SER A 538 22.55 -7.20 22.82
N LYS A 539 22.56 -6.84 24.11
CA LYS A 539 21.74 -7.49 25.17
C LYS A 539 20.23 -7.49 24.90
N TYR A 540 19.79 -6.78 23.87
CA TYR A 540 18.39 -6.62 23.51
C TYR A 540 17.87 -7.70 22.57
N ILE A 541 18.73 -8.41 21.82
CA ILE A 541 18.31 -9.41 20.82
C ILE A 541 17.40 -10.48 21.46
N ASP A 542 17.85 -11.09 22.55
CA ASP A 542 17.09 -12.13 23.24
C ASP A 542 15.90 -11.55 23.99
N LYS A 543 16.11 -10.39 24.63
CA LYS A 543 15.08 -9.68 25.39
C LYS A 543 13.90 -9.22 24.53
N LEU A 544 14.15 -9.01 23.24
CA LEU A 544 13.16 -8.64 22.22
C LEU A 544 12.71 -9.82 21.36
N PHE A 545 13.03 -11.05 21.78
CA PHE A 545 12.54 -12.29 21.15
C PHE A 545 12.95 -12.44 19.68
N ILE A 546 14.10 -11.88 19.28
CA ILE A 546 14.57 -12.00 17.89
C ILE A 546 15.11 -13.41 17.66
N ARG A 547 14.37 -14.22 16.89
CA ARG A 547 14.77 -15.59 16.55
C ARG A 547 15.56 -15.65 15.25
N TYR A 548 15.14 -14.91 14.23
CA TYR A 548 15.78 -14.96 12.91
C TYR A 548 16.19 -13.57 12.43
N ILE A 549 17.36 -13.50 11.80
CA ILE A 549 17.74 -12.39 10.90
C ILE A 549 17.87 -12.95 9.48
N LEU A 550 17.19 -12.33 8.53
CA LEU A 550 17.16 -12.72 7.12
C LEU A 550 17.81 -11.64 6.26
N THR A 551 18.83 -12.00 5.49
CA THR A 551 19.57 -11.05 4.64
C THR A 551 20.05 -11.70 3.34
N SER A 552 20.19 -10.92 2.26
CA SER A 552 20.80 -11.39 1.00
C SER A 552 22.28 -10.98 0.91
N ARG A 553 22.72 -10.12 1.83
CA ARG A 553 24.08 -9.60 1.93
C ARG A 553 24.74 -10.00 3.24
N LEU A 554 26.01 -10.38 3.14
CA LEU A 554 26.88 -10.64 4.28
C LEU A 554 27.80 -9.44 4.54
N PRO A 555 28.27 -9.24 5.78
CA PRO A 555 28.97 -8.01 6.21
C PRO A 555 30.32 -7.78 5.50
N ILE A 556 30.95 -8.81 4.95
CA ILE A 556 32.25 -8.72 4.26
C ILE A 556 32.00 -8.67 2.75
N SER A 557 31.94 -7.46 2.20
CA SER A 557 31.57 -7.23 0.81
C SER A 557 32.27 -5.99 0.24
N GLN A 558 33.37 -6.19 -0.50
CA GLN A 558 34.07 -5.12 -1.23
C GLN A 558 33.24 -4.60 -2.42
N THR A 559 33.08 -3.28 -2.55
CA THR A 559 32.28 -2.66 -3.63
C THR A 559 33.08 -1.83 -4.62
N GLN A 560 34.38 -1.66 -4.40
CA GLN A 560 35.26 -0.80 -5.19
C GLN A 560 35.92 -1.57 -6.36
N ASN A 561 36.29 -0.85 -7.43
CA ASN A 561 37.05 -1.33 -8.60
C ASN A 561 37.74 -0.14 -9.29
N ASP A 562 38.81 -0.38 -10.07
CA ASP A 562 39.48 0.69 -10.83
C ASP A 562 39.89 0.32 -12.25
N LYS A 563 40.39 -0.89 -12.51
CA LYS A 563 40.84 -1.32 -13.84
C LYS A 563 40.50 -2.79 -14.11
N PRO A 564 40.19 -3.16 -15.37
CA PRO A 564 40.06 -4.57 -15.74
C PRO A 564 41.43 -5.28 -15.71
N ALA A 565 41.43 -6.55 -15.32
CA ALA A 565 42.57 -7.45 -15.44
C ALA A 565 42.83 -7.80 -16.92
N PRO A 566 44.00 -8.38 -17.26
CA PRO A 566 44.22 -8.98 -18.57
C PRO A 566 43.13 -10.02 -18.93
N PRO A 567 42.79 -10.18 -20.23
CA PRO A 567 41.69 -11.04 -20.65
C PRO A 567 41.96 -12.53 -20.41
N ILE A 568 40.88 -13.24 -20.11
CA ILE A 568 40.73 -14.69 -20.00
C ILE A 568 39.88 -15.14 -21.21
N PRO A 569 40.33 -16.07 -22.07
CA PRO A 569 41.70 -16.58 -22.26
C PRO A 569 42.67 -15.52 -22.87
N PRO A 570 44.00 -15.77 -22.92
CA PRO A 570 44.70 -16.99 -22.48
C PRO A 570 45.16 -16.95 -21.02
N ASN A 571 44.91 -15.85 -20.30
CA ASN A 571 45.46 -15.67 -18.96
C ASN A 571 44.66 -16.44 -17.91
N ILE A 572 45.36 -16.84 -16.85
CA ILE A 572 44.79 -17.27 -15.58
C ILE A 572 44.93 -16.10 -14.62
N ILE A 573 43.81 -15.62 -14.09
CA ILE A 573 43.79 -14.52 -13.13
C ILE A 573 43.50 -15.09 -11.75
N GLY A 574 44.36 -14.83 -10.77
CA GLY A 574 44.17 -15.35 -9.42
C GLY A 574 44.34 -14.30 -8.35
N GLN A 575 43.98 -14.65 -7.12
CA GLN A 575 44.12 -13.78 -5.96
C GLN A 575 44.48 -14.62 -4.74
N THR A 576 45.55 -14.24 -4.05
CA THR A 576 45.87 -14.78 -2.73
C THR A 576 45.18 -13.94 -1.66
N PHE A 577 44.66 -14.57 -0.61
CA PHE A 577 44.06 -13.91 0.56
C PHE A 577 44.23 -14.77 1.81
N LYS A 578 44.22 -14.15 2.99
CA LYS A 578 44.33 -14.86 4.27
C LYS A 578 43.01 -14.86 5.02
N ILE A 579 42.73 -15.98 5.65
CA ILE A 579 41.65 -16.13 6.63
C ILE A 579 42.28 -16.10 8.03
N LYS A 580 41.89 -15.12 8.85
CA LYS A 580 42.52 -14.85 10.17
C LYS A 580 41.97 -15.75 11.28
N GLU A 581 40.72 -16.17 11.18
CA GLU A 581 40.02 -17.03 12.15
C GLU A 581 39.20 -18.11 11.44
N ASN A 582 38.57 -19.05 12.16
CA ASN A 582 37.67 -20.01 11.50
C ASN A 582 36.56 -19.27 10.75
N PHE A 583 36.26 -19.72 9.54
CA PHE A 583 35.39 -19.00 8.62
C PHE A 583 34.50 -19.96 7.85
N THR A 584 33.20 -19.75 7.91
CA THR A 584 32.23 -20.54 7.15
C THR A 584 32.00 -19.90 5.77
N LEU A 585 32.49 -20.54 4.73
CA LEU A 585 32.41 -20.08 3.33
C LEU A 585 31.08 -20.54 2.70
N PHE A 586 30.34 -19.59 2.12
CA PHE A 586 29.11 -19.82 1.34
C PHE A 586 29.27 -19.55 -0.17
N GLY A 587 30.36 -18.90 -0.59
CA GLY A 587 30.61 -18.63 -2.00
C GLY A 587 31.54 -17.46 -2.26
N PHE A 588 31.55 -16.98 -3.49
CA PHE A 588 32.31 -15.81 -3.93
C PHE A 588 31.44 -14.89 -4.78
N SER A 589 31.63 -13.58 -4.68
CA SER A 589 31.07 -12.63 -5.64
C SER A 589 32.21 -12.07 -6.47
N ILE A 590 32.10 -12.08 -7.79
CA ILE A 590 33.18 -11.64 -8.69
C ILE A 590 32.61 -10.62 -9.67
N LEU A 591 33.26 -9.47 -9.79
CA LEU A 591 32.87 -8.45 -10.76
C LEU A 591 33.51 -8.73 -12.13
N MET A 592 32.69 -9.20 -13.06
CA MET A 592 33.13 -9.56 -14.42
C MET A 592 33.04 -8.37 -15.39
N ALA A 593 33.84 -8.43 -16.45
CA ALA A 593 33.77 -7.55 -17.60
C ALA A 593 33.95 -8.33 -18.90
N THR A 594 33.28 -7.88 -19.95
CA THR A 594 33.24 -8.51 -21.27
C THR A 594 33.63 -7.50 -22.37
N TYR A 595 34.25 -6.39 -21.98
CA TYR A 595 34.67 -5.30 -22.87
C TYR A 595 33.50 -4.73 -23.69
N GLY A 596 32.33 -4.58 -23.06
CA GLY A 596 31.13 -4.04 -23.69
C GLY A 596 30.26 -5.06 -24.44
N LYS A 597 30.58 -6.35 -24.43
CA LYS A 597 29.73 -7.39 -25.04
C LYS A 597 28.56 -7.76 -24.11
N GLU A 598 27.33 -7.73 -24.62
CA GLU A 598 26.15 -8.14 -23.85
C GLU A 598 26.08 -9.65 -23.57
N THR A 599 26.64 -10.47 -24.46
CA THR A 599 26.72 -11.92 -24.35
C THR A 599 28.11 -12.40 -24.76
N VAL A 600 28.57 -13.49 -24.13
CA VAL A 600 29.89 -14.09 -24.37
C VAL A 600 29.77 -15.61 -24.45
N ASN A 601 30.65 -16.24 -25.22
CA ASN A 601 30.77 -17.69 -25.36
C ASN A 601 32.01 -18.23 -24.62
N THR A 602 32.25 -17.71 -23.42
CA THR A 602 33.37 -18.14 -22.58
C THR A 602 32.90 -18.48 -21.18
N ASP A 603 32.89 -19.78 -20.88
CA ASP A 603 32.76 -20.28 -19.52
C ASP A 603 34.07 -20.09 -18.75
N VAL A 604 33.94 -19.70 -17.49
CA VAL A 604 35.05 -19.46 -16.56
C VAL A 604 34.97 -20.44 -15.40
N VAL A 605 36.08 -21.05 -15.03
CA VAL A 605 36.18 -21.89 -13.84
C VAL A 605 36.85 -21.11 -12.74
N LEU A 606 36.18 -21.00 -11.59
CA LEU A 606 36.74 -20.53 -10.33
C LEU A 606 37.25 -21.72 -9.53
N GLU A 607 38.55 -21.78 -9.28
CA GLU A 607 39.18 -22.78 -8.43
C GLU A 607 39.71 -22.12 -7.16
N VAL A 608 39.58 -22.80 -6.02
CA VAL A 608 40.09 -22.32 -4.73
C VAL A 608 41.04 -23.35 -4.16
N TYR A 609 42.17 -22.87 -3.67
CA TYR A 609 43.24 -23.66 -3.10
C TYR A 609 43.55 -23.19 -1.68
N LYS A 610 43.96 -24.15 -0.83
CA LYS A 610 44.51 -23.90 0.50
C LYS A 610 46.01 -24.15 0.45
N ASP A 611 46.78 -23.17 0.90
CA ASP A 611 48.23 -23.27 0.92
C ASP A 611 48.72 -23.71 2.30
N LYS A 612 49.44 -24.83 2.36
CA LYS A 612 50.04 -25.35 3.59
C LYS A 612 51.43 -25.93 3.30
N HIS A 613 52.47 -25.44 3.97
CA HIS A 613 53.86 -25.92 3.84
C HIS A 613 54.32 -26.06 2.36
N ASN A 614 54.13 -25.03 1.54
CA ASN A 614 54.45 -25.02 0.09
C ASN A 614 53.66 -26.01 -0.78
N ILE A 615 52.57 -26.60 -0.26
CA ILE A 615 51.65 -27.45 -1.02
C ILE A 615 50.31 -26.74 -1.13
N SER A 616 49.88 -26.47 -2.37
CA SER A 616 48.57 -25.90 -2.68
C SER A 616 47.58 -27.03 -2.95
N THR A 617 46.61 -27.22 -2.06
CA THR A 617 45.58 -28.26 -2.20
C THR A 617 44.29 -27.62 -2.71
N LYS A 618 43.74 -28.13 -3.83
CA LYS A 618 42.46 -27.68 -4.36
C LYS A 618 41.34 -28.08 -3.40
N ILE A 619 40.60 -27.10 -2.89
CA ILE A 619 39.47 -27.32 -1.98
C ILE A 619 38.11 -27.18 -2.66
N LEU A 620 38.06 -26.48 -3.79
CA LEU A 620 36.81 -26.17 -4.48
C LEU A 620 37.06 -25.84 -5.96
N SER A 621 36.12 -26.22 -6.83
CA SER A 621 36.09 -25.83 -8.24
C SER A 621 34.64 -25.59 -8.65
N ILE A 622 34.37 -24.43 -9.24
CA ILE A 622 33.02 -24.00 -9.65
C ILE A 622 33.06 -23.50 -11.09
N LEU A 623 32.09 -23.96 -11.88
CA LEU A 623 31.86 -23.49 -13.24
C LEU A 623 30.95 -22.26 -13.22
N ILE A 624 31.38 -21.18 -13.87
CA ILE A 624 30.61 -19.99 -14.17
C ILE A 624 30.27 -20.04 -15.66
N ASN A 625 28.98 -20.26 -15.96
CA ASN A 625 28.52 -20.38 -17.33
C ASN A 625 28.56 -19.03 -18.04
N SER A 626 28.82 -19.04 -19.34
CA SER A 626 28.99 -17.84 -20.14
C SER A 626 27.73 -16.95 -20.19
N ASN A 627 26.54 -17.54 -20.02
CA ASN A 627 25.26 -16.83 -19.97
C ASN A 627 25.05 -16.03 -18.66
N GLU A 628 25.77 -16.35 -17.59
CA GLU A 628 25.76 -15.62 -16.32
C GLU A 628 26.68 -14.40 -16.37
N ILE A 629 27.64 -14.39 -17.30
CA ILE A 629 28.64 -13.33 -17.45
C ILE A 629 28.07 -12.15 -18.21
N LYS A 630 28.00 -10.99 -17.53
CA LYS A 630 27.54 -9.72 -18.10
C LYS A 630 28.54 -8.62 -17.82
N ASP A 631 28.65 -7.68 -18.76
CA ASP A 631 29.60 -6.57 -18.64
C ASP A 631 29.33 -5.74 -17.38
N ASN A 632 30.38 -5.51 -16.60
CA ASN A 632 30.37 -4.70 -15.38
C ASN A 632 29.33 -5.13 -14.34
N LYS A 633 29.04 -6.44 -14.26
CA LYS A 633 28.12 -7.00 -13.26
C LYS A 633 28.81 -7.99 -12.32
N TRP A 634 28.42 -7.91 -11.06
CA TRP A 634 28.78 -8.89 -10.05
C TRP A 634 28.05 -10.20 -10.32
N ILE A 635 28.80 -11.30 -10.33
CA ILE A 635 28.28 -12.66 -10.36
C ILE A 635 28.46 -13.26 -8.98
N ASN A 636 27.39 -13.79 -8.40
CA ASN A 636 27.44 -14.51 -7.13
C ASN A 636 27.56 -16.00 -7.39
N VAL A 637 28.75 -16.54 -7.14
CA VAL A 637 29.04 -17.96 -7.23
C VAL A 637 28.77 -18.59 -5.87
N ARG A 638 27.63 -19.25 -5.71
CA ARG A 638 27.18 -19.84 -4.43
C ARG A 638 27.61 -21.30 -4.30
N LEU A 639 27.93 -21.71 -3.08
CA LEU A 639 28.19 -23.10 -2.72
C LEU A 639 26.89 -23.85 -2.43
N LYS A 640 26.80 -25.11 -2.89
CA LYS A 640 25.68 -26.00 -2.53
C LYS A 640 25.68 -26.40 -1.05
N GLN A 641 26.86 -26.48 -0.45
CA GLN A 641 27.04 -26.72 0.99
C GLN A 641 28.16 -25.82 1.50
N PRO A 642 28.00 -25.19 2.68
CA PRO A 642 29.02 -24.35 3.24
C PRO A 642 30.28 -25.14 3.57
N ILE A 643 31.45 -24.52 3.39
CA ILE A 643 32.75 -25.13 3.67
C ILE A 643 33.39 -24.38 4.85
N LYS A 644 33.79 -25.12 5.89
CA LYS A 644 34.56 -24.54 7.00
C LYS A 644 36.03 -24.37 6.59
N LEU A 645 36.48 -23.13 6.56
CA LEU A 645 37.88 -22.76 6.37
C LEU A 645 38.52 -22.53 7.74
N THR A 646 39.73 -23.06 7.92
CA THR A 646 40.55 -22.76 9.10
C THR A 646 41.46 -21.56 8.80
N PRO A 647 42.05 -20.92 9.83
CA PRO A 647 43.08 -19.91 9.63
C PRO A 647 44.18 -20.38 8.68
N GLY A 648 44.62 -19.50 7.77
CA GLY A 648 45.66 -19.80 6.79
C GLY A 648 45.55 -18.99 5.50
N SER A 649 46.49 -19.25 4.59
CA SER A 649 46.53 -18.66 3.26
C SER A 649 45.72 -19.49 2.26
N TYR A 650 44.93 -18.79 1.47
CA TYR A 650 44.13 -19.34 0.40
C TYR A 650 44.42 -18.56 -0.88
N HIS A 651 44.22 -19.18 -2.02
CA HIS A 651 44.21 -18.45 -3.27
C HIS A 651 43.12 -18.96 -4.22
N ILE A 652 42.51 -18.03 -4.94
CA ILE A 652 41.56 -18.33 -6.02
C ILE A 652 42.24 -18.18 -7.38
N GLN A 653 41.75 -18.92 -8.37
CA GLN A 653 42.17 -18.81 -9.77
C GLN A 653 40.96 -18.87 -10.69
N LEU A 654 40.95 -18.01 -11.71
CA LEU A 654 39.95 -17.91 -12.76
C LEU A 654 40.61 -18.24 -14.10
N ARG A 655 40.03 -19.20 -14.83
CA ARG A 655 40.51 -19.61 -16.15
C ARG A 655 39.35 -20.01 -17.07
N ALA A 656 39.53 -19.87 -18.38
CA ALA A 656 38.56 -20.37 -19.36
C ALA A 656 38.60 -21.90 -19.47
N LEU A 657 37.46 -22.52 -19.77
CA LEU A 657 37.41 -23.90 -20.29
C LEU A 657 37.98 -23.97 -21.72
N LYS A 658 38.48 -25.15 -22.10
CA LYS A 658 38.99 -25.40 -23.46
C LYS A 658 37.87 -25.18 -24.50
N ASN A 659 38.19 -24.59 -25.65
CA ASN A 659 37.32 -24.26 -26.79
C ASN A 659 36.49 -22.96 -26.70
N ASN A 660 36.71 -22.13 -25.67
CA ASN A 660 36.06 -20.83 -25.52
C ASN A 660 36.84 -19.71 -26.24
N THR A 661 36.14 -18.81 -26.94
CA THR A 661 36.77 -17.84 -27.88
C THR A 661 36.64 -16.37 -27.50
N ASP A 662 35.69 -15.99 -26.64
CA ASP A 662 35.46 -14.58 -26.29
C ASP A 662 36.33 -14.11 -25.11
N PRO A 663 37.00 -12.95 -25.21
CA PRO A 663 37.76 -12.43 -24.07
C PRO A 663 36.80 -11.93 -22.98
N VAL A 664 36.87 -12.54 -21.80
CA VAL A 664 36.24 -12.07 -20.57
C VAL A 664 37.31 -11.68 -19.56
N THR A 665 36.99 -10.88 -18.55
CA THR A 665 37.96 -10.52 -17.51
C THR A 665 37.25 -10.21 -16.20
N VAL A 666 38.04 -9.92 -15.17
CA VAL A 666 37.57 -9.42 -13.88
C VAL A 666 38.07 -7.99 -13.67
N TRP A 667 37.31 -7.22 -12.91
CA TRP A 667 37.80 -5.95 -12.40
C TRP A 667 38.85 -6.16 -11.30
N THR A 668 39.73 -5.18 -11.11
CA THR A 668 40.80 -5.16 -10.11
C THR A 668 40.76 -3.86 -9.29
N LEU A 669 41.56 -3.81 -8.24
CA LEU A 669 41.88 -2.63 -7.45
C LEU A 669 43.40 -2.52 -7.33
N ARG A 670 44.02 -1.65 -8.12
CA ARG A 670 45.47 -1.42 -8.04
C ARG A 670 45.85 -0.29 -7.10
N LYS A 671 44.91 0.60 -6.80
CA LYS A 671 45.13 1.76 -5.92
C LYS A 671 44.78 1.52 -4.46
N THR A 672 44.07 0.43 -4.16
CA THR A 672 43.58 0.11 -2.83
C THR A 672 43.87 -1.35 -2.57
N ASP A 673 44.59 -1.62 -1.49
CA ASP A 673 44.82 -2.96 -0.98
C ASP A 673 43.66 -3.31 -0.03
N ALA A 674 42.70 -4.06 -0.53
CA ALA A 674 41.53 -4.48 0.25
C ALA A 674 41.78 -5.78 1.01
N TYR A 675 42.84 -6.50 0.66
CA TYR A 675 43.28 -7.72 1.32
C TYR A 675 44.76 -7.54 1.68
N GLU A 676 45.05 -6.87 2.81
CA GLU A 676 46.39 -6.44 3.31
C GLU A 676 47.52 -7.50 3.27
N ASP A 677 47.17 -8.78 3.08
CA ASP A 677 48.04 -9.94 3.08
C ASP A 677 47.92 -10.77 1.78
N GLY A 678 47.26 -10.22 0.78
CA GLY A 678 46.91 -10.81 -0.50
C GLY A 678 47.65 -10.15 -1.66
N HIS A 679 47.52 -10.77 -2.84
CA HIS A 679 47.95 -10.15 -4.09
C HIS A 679 47.25 -10.81 -5.27
N LEU A 680 46.93 -9.99 -6.26
CA LEU A 680 46.55 -10.42 -7.60
C LEU A 680 47.69 -11.23 -8.24
N THR A 681 47.35 -12.26 -8.99
CA THR A 681 48.29 -13.03 -9.82
C THR A 681 47.78 -13.09 -11.27
N VAL A 682 48.73 -13.04 -12.21
CA VAL A 682 48.46 -13.29 -13.64
C VAL A 682 49.41 -14.38 -14.09
N ASN A 683 48.86 -15.52 -14.52
CA ASN A 683 49.61 -16.72 -14.89
C ASN A 683 50.60 -17.16 -13.78
N GLY A 684 50.16 -17.09 -12.52
CA GLY A 684 50.96 -17.45 -11.35
C GLY A 684 52.02 -16.42 -10.94
N LYS A 685 52.19 -15.31 -11.67
CA LYS A 685 53.10 -14.23 -11.29
C LYS A 685 52.35 -13.18 -10.46
N PRO A 686 52.88 -12.77 -9.28
CA PRO A 686 52.26 -11.74 -8.47
C PRO A 686 52.26 -10.39 -9.18
N LEU A 687 51.16 -9.66 -9.04
CA LEU A 687 50.95 -8.31 -9.56
C LEU A 687 50.36 -7.45 -8.44
N GLY A 688 50.73 -6.17 -8.38
CA GLY A 688 50.19 -5.26 -7.37
C GLY A 688 48.69 -5.02 -7.54
N GLY A 689 47.98 -5.00 -6.41
CA GLY A 689 46.53 -4.82 -6.33
C GLY A 689 45.77 -6.12 -6.07
N ASP A 690 44.44 -6.01 -6.06
CA ASP A 690 43.52 -7.11 -5.81
C ASP A 690 42.52 -7.33 -6.95
N ILE A 691 41.93 -8.52 -7.06
CA ILE A 691 40.69 -8.72 -7.83
C ILE A 691 39.54 -8.00 -7.10
N ALA A 692 38.60 -7.43 -7.86
CA ALA A 692 37.31 -6.98 -7.33
C ALA A 692 36.40 -8.19 -7.07
N PHE A 693 36.66 -8.88 -5.96
CA PHE A 693 35.88 -10.05 -5.53
C PHE A 693 35.50 -9.94 -4.05
N ARG A 694 34.48 -10.71 -3.65
CA ARG A 694 34.01 -10.85 -2.27
C ARG A 694 34.07 -12.31 -1.89
N VAL A 695 34.71 -12.61 -0.76
CA VAL A 695 34.50 -13.88 -0.08
C VAL A 695 33.15 -13.81 0.61
N ILE A 696 32.20 -14.63 0.17
CA ILE A 696 30.88 -14.68 0.80
C ILE A 696 30.93 -15.73 1.89
N GLY A 697 31.12 -15.28 3.12
CA GLY A 697 31.16 -16.14 4.29
C GLY A 697 31.14 -15.33 5.57
N ILE A 698 31.12 -16.03 6.69
CA ILE A 698 31.06 -15.42 8.02
C ILE A 698 32.19 -16.01 8.86
N PRO A 699 33.02 -15.16 9.48
CA PRO A 699 33.93 -15.60 10.52
C PRO A 699 33.14 -16.15 11.69
N ASP A 700 33.54 -17.29 12.25
CA ASP A 700 32.84 -17.93 13.38
C ASP A 700 32.71 -16.97 14.59
N GLY A 701 33.64 -16.02 14.73
CA GLY A 701 33.60 -14.99 15.77
C GLY A 701 32.48 -13.93 15.62
N ILE A 702 31.95 -13.72 14.41
CA ILE A 702 30.88 -12.73 14.14
C ILE A 702 29.48 -13.27 14.46
N ALA A 703 29.34 -14.58 14.69
CA ALA A 703 28.05 -15.25 14.86
C ALA A 703 28.08 -16.24 16.02
N LYS A 704 28.72 -15.90 17.15
CA LYS A 704 28.96 -16.86 18.25
C LYS A 704 27.70 -17.53 18.79
N HIS A 705 26.57 -16.80 18.80
CA HIS A 705 25.26 -17.26 19.28
C HIS A 705 24.28 -17.63 18.16
N TRP A 706 24.76 -17.63 16.92
CA TRP A 706 23.92 -17.74 15.73
C TRP A 706 24.32 -18.92 14.88
N ASP A 707 23.35 -19.77 14.54
CA ASP A 707 23.50 -20.68 13.42
C ASP A 707 23.30 -19.92 12.12
N VAL A 708 24.21 -20.10 11.17
CA VAL A 708 24.10 -19.45 9.87
C VAL A 708 24.10 -20.46 8.74
N TYR A 709 23.07 -20.40 7.91
CA TYR A 709 22.91 -21.27 6.76
C TYR A 709 22.04 -20.61 5.69
N THR A 710 21.87 -21.30 4.56
CA THR A 710 21.01 -20.88 3.45
C THR A 710 20.32 -22.11 2.87
N LEU A 711 19.08 -21.94 2.41
CA LEU A 711 18.31 -23.04 1.80
C LEU A 711 18.49 -23.09 0.28
N THR A 712 18.62 -21.92 -0.37
CA THR A 712 18.71 -21.80 -1.83
C THR A 712 20.00 -21.11 -2.31
N GLY A 713 20.68 -20.37 -1.43
CA GLY A 713 21.84 -19.52 -1.75
C GLY A 713 21.52 -18.03 -1.89
N ASP A 714 20.25 -17.63 -2.00
CA ASP A 714 19.86 -16.23 -2.20
C ASP A 714 19.66 -15.45 -0.89
N VAL A 715 19.15 -16.13 0.14
CA VAL A 715 18.95 -15.58 1.48
C VAL A 715 19.75 -16.38 2.51
N PHE A 716 20.44 -15.65 3.37
CA PHE A 716 21.09 -16.16 4.56
C PHE A 716 20.15 -16.06 5.76
N ILE A 717 20.07 -17.16 6.50
CA ILE A 717 19.29 -17.29 7.73
C ILE A 717 20.29 -17.31 8.87
N PHE A 718 20.20 -16.31 9.73
CA PHE A 718 20.84 -16.32 11.04
C PHE A 718 19.77 -16.74 12.05
N GLU A 719 19.97 -17.87 12.70
CA GLU A 719 19.09 -18.42 13.72
C GLU A 719 19.71 -18.30 15.10
N ASN A 720 19.05 -17.54 15.98
CA ASN A 720 19.48 -17.30 17.34
C ASN A 720 19.07 -18.49 18.23
N ARG A 721 20.06 -19.23 18.73
CA ARG A 721 19.84 -20.41 19.59
C ARG A 721 19.26 -20.04 20.96
N ASP A 722 19.60 -18.86 21.45
CA ASP A 722 19.33 -18.41 22.82
C ASP A 722 17.98 -17.66 22.92
N CYS A 723 17.25 -17.52 21.80
CA CYS A 723 15.97 -16.84 21.75
C CYS A 723 14.89 -17.53 22.63
N PRO A 724 14.26 -16.81 23.58
CA PRO A 724 13.23 -17.38 24.45
C PRO A 724 11.99 -17.88 23.70
N PRO A 725 11.27 -18.89 24.25
CA PRO A 725 10.09 -19.47 23.61
C PRO A 725 8.80 -18.68 23.86
N GLY A 726 8.80 -17.40 23.48
CA GLY A 726 7.61 -16.54 23.52
C GLY A 726 7.29 -15.89 24.86
N ALA A 727 8.01 -16.23 25.93
CA ALA A 727 8.04 -15.51 27.20
C ALA A 727 9.29 -15.88 28.00
N TYR A 728 9.73 -15.01 28.91
CA TYR A 728 10.78 -15.31 29.89
C TYR A 728 10.49 -14.61 31.23
N LEU A 729 11.11 -15.09 32.30
CA LEU A 729 11.03 -14.49 33.63
C LEU A 729 12.35 -13.78 33.95
N ILE A 730 12.30 -12.55 34.45
CA ILE A 730 13.48 -11.82 34.95
C ILE A 730 13.40 -11.61 36.46
N ASP A 731 14.56 -11.52 37.10
CA ASP A 731 14.67 -11.09 38.49
C ASP A 731 14.83 -9.56 38.62
N ASN A 732 15.13 -9.09 39.83
CA ASN A 732 15.27 -7.66 40.12
C ASN A 732 16.53 -7.03 39.49
N ASP A 733 17.50 -7.83 39.08
CA ASP A 733 18.74 -7.38 38.44
C ASP A 733 18.63 -7.40 36.91
N ASP A 734 17.42 -7.61 36.37
CA ASP A 734 17.12 -7.70 34.93
C ASP A 734 17.85 -8.89 34.25
N GLU A 735 18.15 -9.94 35.02
CA GLU A 735 18.69 -11.21 34.56
C GLU A 735 17.59 -12.25 34.32
N ILE A 736 17.72 -13.04 33.26
CA ILE A 736 16.74 -14.08 32.91
C ILE A 736 16.88 -15.26 33.87
N ILE A 737 15.78 -15.63 34.53
CA ILE A 737 15.69 -16.79 35.43
C ILE A 737 15.59 -18.08 34.58
N SER A 738 16.74 -18.72 34.38
CA SER A 738 16.88 -19.91 33.52
C SER A 738 16.13 -21.16 34.00
N ASN A 739 15.82 -21.28 35.30
CA ASN A 739 15.14 -22.43 35.88
C ASN A 739 13.60 -22.33 35.89
N ALA A 740 13.03 -21.25 35.33
CA ALA A 740 11.58 -21.11 35.24
C ALA A 740 11.03 -21.93 34.06
N THR A 741 9.99 -22.73 34.30
CA THR A 741 9.24 -23.42 33.24
C THR A 741 8.05 -22.58 32.83
N ILE A 742 8.03 -22.12 31.58
CA ILE A 742 6.93 -21.32 31.03
C ILE A 742 6.31 -22.05 29.85
N LYS A 743 5.00 -22.28 29.89
CA LYS A 743 4.24 -22.96 28.84
C LYS A 743 3.06 -22.11 28.39
N ILE A 744 2.91 -21.93 27.08
CA ILE A 744 1.71 -21.34 26.49
C ILE A 744 0.61 -22.41 26.46
N ILE A 745 -0.45 -22.22 27.26
CA ILE A 745 -1.60 -23.14 27.34
C ILE A 745 -2.58 -22.87 26.19
N GLN A 746 -2.79 -21.59 25.89
CA GLN A 746 -3.73 -21.16 24.86
C GLN A 746 -3.19 -19.90 24.20
N TYR A 747 -3.32 -19.83 22.87
CA TYR A 747 -2.86 -18.70 22.08
C TYR A 747 -3.88 -18.37 21.00
N SER A 748 -4.27 -17.10 20.96
CA SER A 748 -5.10 -16.49 19.92
C SER A 748 -4.72 -15.02 19.80
N THR A 749 -5.24 -14.33 18.77
CA THR A 749 -4.92 -12.92 18.54
C THR A 749 -5.29 -12.02 19.71
N ASN A 750 -6.42 -12.29 20.37
CA ASN A 750 -6.98 -11.45 21.43
C ASN A 750 -6.73 -12.01 22.83
N TYR A 751 -6.14 -13.19 22.95
CA TYR A 751 -6.01 -13.88 24.23
C TYR A 751 -4.83 -14.85 24.27
N ILE A 752 -4.03 -14.77 25.32
CA ILE A 752 -2.89 -15.65 25.56
C ILE A 752 -2.89 -16.09 27.02
N LYS A 753 -2.69 -17.39 27.27
CA LYS A 753 -2.63 -17.98 28.61
C LYS A 753 -1.31 -18.70 28.81
N TYR A 754 -0.61 -18.36 29.88
CA TYR A 754 0.65 -18.96 30.30
C TYR A 754 0.46 -19.77 31.59
N CYS A 755 1.16 -20.90 31.68
CA CYS A 755 1.44 -21.60 32.93
C CYS A 755 2.91 -21.42 33.24
N ILE A 756 3.21 -20.85 34.40
CA ILE A 756 4.56 -20.58 34.87
C ILE A 756 4.81 -21.39 36.13
N GLU A 757 5.97 -22.02 36.23
CA GLU A 757 6.45 -22.71 37.41
C GLU A 757 7.89 -22.25 37.68
N THR A 758 8.12 -21.64 38.84
CA THR A 758 9.41 -21.03 39.19
C THR A 758 9.67 -21.13 40.69
N ASN A 759 10.94 -21.19 41.10
CA ASN A 759 11.33 -21.20 42.51
C ASN A 759 11.62 -19.79 43.06
N LYS A 760 11.58 -18.76 42.20
CA LYS A 760 11.82 -17.36 42.56
C LYS A 760 10.70 -16.50 41.98
N SER A 761 10.26 -15.51 42.75
CA SER A 761 9.41 -14.44 42.24
C SER A 761 10.18 -13.58 41.23
N GLY A 762 9.49 -13.05 40.24
CA GLY A 762 10.09 -12.24 39.18
C GLY A 762 9.05 -11.55 38.29
N LEU A 763 9.51 -10.92 37.22
CA LEU A 763 8.67 -10.31 36.19
C LEU A 763 8.60 -11.22 34.97
N LEU A 764 7.39 -11.66 34.61
CA LEU A 764 7.13 -12.36 33.37
C LEU A 764 7.07 -11.35 32.24
N VAL A 765 8.04 -11.39 31.33
CA VAL A 765 8.08 -10.55 30.13
C VAL A 765 7.49 -11.33 28.94
N VAL A 766 6.59 -10.68 28.20
CA VAL A 766 5.94 -11.24 27.01
C VAL A 766 6.07 -10.28 25.81
N PRO A 767 6.16 -10.78 24.56
CA PRO A 767 6.32 -9.99 23.33
C PRO A 767 5.00 -9.36 22.87
N ILE A 768 4.29 -8.73 23.80
CA ILE A 768 3.03 -8.01 23.55
C ILE A 768 3.32 -6.53 23.76
N ARG A 769 3.10 -5.71 22.74
CA ARG A 769 3.26 -4.26 22.85
C ARG A 769 2.34 -3.72 23.95
N VAL A 770 2.88 -2.90 24.85
CA VAL A 770 2.08 -2.17 25.85
C VAL A 770 1.10 -1.26 25.12
N TRP A 771 -0.19 -1.54 25.29
CA TRP A 771 -1.25 -0.82 24.58
C TRP A 771 -2.54 -0.77 25.40
N PRO A 772 -3.31 0.34 25.36
CA PRO A 772 -4.61 0.44 26.03
C PRO A 772 -5.58 -0.68 25.62
N GLY A 773 -6.27 -1.28 26.59
CA GLY A 773 -7.24 -2.35 26.36
C GLY A 773 -6.72 -3.77 26.60
N TRP A 774 -5.41 -3.95 26.78
CA TRP A 774 -4.89 -5.18 27.37
C TRP A 774 -5.25 -5.26 28.85
N GLN A 775 -5.70 -6.46 29.24
CA GLN A 775 -6.15 -6.82 30.57
C GLN A 775 -5.38 -8.06 30.99
N VAL A 776 -4.82 -8.07 32.21
CA VAL A 776 -4.01 -9.20 32.69
C VAL A 776 -4.48 -9.68 34.04
N ASP A 777 -4.66 -10.99 34.15
CA ASP A 777 -5.02 -11.68 35.39
C ASP A 777 -3.90 -12.67 35.77
N VAL A 778 -3.50 -12.69 37.04
CA VAL A 778 -2.56 -13.64 37.62
C VAL A 778 -3.32 -14.46 38.66
N ASN A 779 -3.41 -15.77 38.47
CA ASN A 779 -4.19 -16.68 39.31
C ASN A 779 -5.66 -16.27 39.48
N GLY A 780 -6.24 -15.61 38.48
CA GLY A 780 -7.63 -15.12 38.47
C GLY A 780 -7.81 -13.73 39.09
N GLU A 781 -6.76 -13.13 39.63
CA GLU A 781 -6.78 -11.77 40.17
C GLU A 781 -6.24 -10.76 39.16
N ARG A 782 -6.96 -9.66 38.96
CA ARG A 782 -6.57 -8.60 38.03
C ARG A 782 -5.30 -7.90 38.52
N THR A 783 -4.33 -7.74 37.63
CA THR A 783 -3.09 -7.00 37.90
C THR A 783 -2.81 -5.91 36.85
N THR A 784 -1.81 -5.07 37.09
CA THR A 784 -1.37 -4.01 36.19
C THR A 784 -0.20 -4.48 35.33
N VAL A 785 -0.27 -4.18 34.03
CA VAL A 785 0.86 -4.38 33.12
C VAL A 785 1.96 -3.37 33.43
N ILE A 786 3.18 -3.86 33.56
CA ILE A 786 4.40 -3.07 33.73
C ILE A 786 5.09 -2.96 32.37
N PRO A 787 5.37 -1.75 31.86
CA PRO A 787 6.16 -1.59 30.66
C PRO A 787 7.60 -2.10 30.87
N TYR A 788 8.03 -3.04 30.03
CA TYR A 788 9.40 -3.53 29.96
C TYR A 788 10.04 -3.05 28.66
N LEU A 789 11.23 -2.46 28.75
CA LEU A 789 11.89 -1.78 27.63
C LEU A 789 10.97 -0.78 26.92
N GLU A 790 10.13 -0.07 27.67
CA GLU A 790 9.14 0.91 27.19
C GLU A 790 8.15 0.41 26.11
N MET A 791 8.18 -0.88 25.79
CA MET A 791 7.51 -1.44 24.62
C MET A 791 6.79 -2.75 24.92
N LEU A 792 7.41 -3.66 25.67
CA LEU A 792 6.87 -4.99 25.96
C LEU A 792 6.08 -5.01 27.27
N SER A 793 5.15 -5.94 27.38
CA SER A 793 4.35 -6.11 28.58
C SER A 793 5.04 -7.04 29.56
N ALA A 794 5.07 -6.66 30.84
CA ALA A 794 5.53 -7.50 31.93
C ALA A 794 4.53 -7.54 33.09
N VAL A 795 4.52 -8.62 33.87
CA VAL A 795 3.71 -8.75 35.10
C VAL A 795 4.47 -9.49 36.19
N HIS A 796 4.21 -9.14 37.45
CA HIS A 796 4.78 -9.87 38.58
C HIS A 796 4.18 -11.26 38.70
N VAL A 797 5.06 -12.23 38.96
CA VAL A 797 4.70 -13.63 39.22
C VAL A 797 5.48 -14.09 40.43
N ASP A 798 4.77 -14.68 41.40
CA ASP A 798 5.38 -15.22 42.61
C ASP A 798 6.01 -16.60 42.40
N ALA A 799 6.92 -16.96 43.30
CA ALA A 799 7.44 -18.32 43.40
C ALA A 799 6.31 -19.35 43.55
N GLY A 800 6.46 -20.49 42.87
CA GLY A 800 5.46 -21.54 42.76
C GLY A 800 4.88 -21.63 41.35
N LYS A 801 3.67 -22.16 41.27
CA LYS A 801 2.92 -22.32 40.02
C LYS A 801 1.90 -21.20 39.88
N SER A 802 1.96 -20.48 38.76
CA SER A 802 1.06 -19.39 38.44
C SER A 802 0.45 -19.52 37.05
N ILE A 803 -0.79 -19.07 36.91
CA ILE A 803 -1.50 -18.96 35.65
C ILE A 803 -1.64 -17.48 35.31
N VAL A 804 -1.15 -17.08 34.14
CA VAL A 804 -1.19 -15.68 33.69
C VAL A 804 -1.98 -15.59 32.40
N GLU A 805 -2.99 -14.73 32.38
CA GLU A 805 -3.93 -14.57 31.26
C GLU A 805 -3.89 -13.14 30.74
N PHE A 806 -3.51 -12.97 29.48
CA PHE A 806 -3.60 -11.71 28.75
C PHE A 806 -4.84 -11.73 27.87
N ARG A 807 -5.68 -10.70 27.97
CA ARG A 807 -6.88 -10.52 27.14
C ARG A 807 -6.93 -9.11 26.55
N TYR A 808 -7.06 -8.99 25.24
CA TYR A 808 -7.29 -7.71 24.58
C TYR A 808 -8.79 -7.46 24.46
N ASP A 809 -9.29 -6.53 25.28
CA ASP A 809 -10.71 -6.23 25.44
C ASP A 809 -10.96 -4.71 25.56
N PRO A 810 -10.75 -3.95 24.47
CA PRO A 810 -10.76 -2.49 24.50
C PRO A 810 -12.17 -1.90 24.68
N LEU A 811 -12.30 -0.98 25.65
CA LEU A 811 -13.55 -0.28 25.93
C LEU A 811 -14.00 0.58 24.74
N THR A 812 -13.06 1.23 24.06
CA THR A 812 -13.31 2.12 22.91
C THR A 812 -14.00 1.40 21.77
N PHE A 813 -13.60 0.16 21.46
CA PHE A 813 -14.29 -0.70 20.51
C PHE A 813 -15.72 -1.02 20.94
N LYS A 814 -15.95 -1.43 22.20
CA LYS A 814 -17.29 -1.76 22.71
C LYS A 814 -18.25 -0.59 22.64
N VAL A 815 -17.83 0.58 23.13
CA VAL A 815 -18.65 1.80 23.09
C VAL A 815 -18.95 2.19 21.64
N GLY A 816 -17.96 2.06 20.74
CA GLY A 816 -18.13 2.34 19.32
C GLY A 816 -19.15 1.39 18.68
N ALA A 817 -19.03 0.09 18.95
CA ALA A 817 -19.93 -0.93 18.43
C ALA A 817 -21.37 -0.74 18.91
N ILE A 818 -21.58 -0.46 20.20
CA ILE A 818 -22.91 -0.17 20.77
C ILE A 818 -23.51 1.10 20.13
N THR A 819 -22.71 2.17 19.99
CA THR A 819 -23.16 3.43 19.37
C THR A 819 -23.58 3.22 17.91
N SER A 820 -22.76 2.48 17.14
CA SER A 820 -23.07 2.12 15.76
C SER A 820 -24.34 1.28 15.66
N PHE A 821 -24.53 0.31 16.57
CA PHE A 821 -25.72 -0.56 16.60
C PHE A 821 -27.01 0.22 16.91
N ILE A 822 -27.00 1.07 17.94
CA ILE A 822 -28.15 1.94 18.27
C ILE A 822 -28.48 2.86 17.09
N THR A 823 -27.46 3.45 16.47
CA THR A 823 -27.62 4.32 15.30
C THR A 823 -28.26 3.58 14.13
N LEU A 824 -27.84 2.34 13.86
CA LEU A 824 -28.45 1.50 12.83
C LEU A 824 -29.94 1.28 13.09
N ILE A 825 -30.35 1.00 14.33
CA ILE A 825 -31.77 0.87 14.72
C ILE A 825 -32.54 2.17 14.45
N ILE A 826 -31.97 3.33 14.80
CA ILE A 826 -32.57 4.64 14.52
C ILE A 826 -32.78 4.84 13.02
N LEU A 827 -31.77 4.52 12.20
CA LEU A 827 -31.86 4.63 10.74
C LEU A 827 -32.95 3.72 10.17
N LEU A 828 -33.07 2.47 10.65
CA LEU A 828 -34.14 1.55 10.24
C LEU A 828 -35.52 2.10 10.63
N ALA A 829 -35.67 2.65 11.83
CA ALA A 829 -36.90 3.28 12.27
C ALA A 829 -37.28 4.48 11.38
N LEU A 830 -36.32 5.34 11.01
CA LEU A 830 -36.55 6.47 10.10
C LEU A 830 -37.06 6.03 8.73
N VAL A 831 -36.55 4.91 8.18
CA VAL A 831 -37.06 4.35 6.92
C VAL A 831 -38.52 3.89 7.07
N ILE A 832 -38.86 3.22 8.18
CA ILE A 832 -40.22 2.74 8.45
C ILE A 832 -41.19 3.91 8.60
N VAL A 833 -40.81 4.95 9.35
CA VAL A 833 -41.62 6.16 9.54
C VAL A 833 -41.84 6.87 8.21
N ASP A 834 -40.80 7.02 7.38
CA ASP A 834 -40.90 7.64 6.05
C ASP A 834 -41.86 6.88 5.13
N ARG A 835 -41.91 5.54 5.23
CA ARG A 835 -42.88 4.72 4.47
C ARG A 835 -44.30 4.95 4.98
N LYS A 836 -44.53 4.96 6.29
CA LYS A 836 -45.87 5.21 6.87
C LYS A 836 -46.41 6.60 6.51
N LEU A 837 -45.56 7.64 6.59
CA LEU A 837 -45.93 9.00 6.19
C LEU A 837 -46.34 9.08 4.72
N ARG A 838 -45.69 8.29 3.84
CA ARG A 838 -46.04 8.21 2.42
C ARG A 838 -47.38 7.52 2.18
N CYS A 839 -47.64 6.39 2.83
CA CYS A 839 -48.93 5.69 2.72
C CYS A 839 -50.09 6.60 3.13
N LYS A 840 -49.97 7.26 4.29
CA LYS A 840 -51.02 8.16 4.81
C LYS A 840 -51.28 9.35 3.87
N HIS A 841 -50.24 9.94 3.29
CA HIS A 841 -50.40 11.05 2.35
C HIS A 841 -51.07 10.63 1.03
N ASN A 842 -50.78 9.43 0.54
CA ASN A 842 -51.42 8.89 -0.67
C ASN A 842 -52.90 8.51 -0.44
N GLU A 843 -53.24 7.99 0.75
CA GLU A 843 -54.63 7.70 1.14
C GLU A 843 -55.47 8.98 1.24
N THR A 844 -54.96 10.04 1.87
CA THR A 844 -55.65 11.34 1.92
C THR A 844 -55.87 11.93 0.54
N ARG A 845 -54.89 11.78 -0.37
CA ARG A 845 -55.00 12.30 -1.75
C ARG A 845 -56.02 11.55 -2.60
N CYS A 846 -56.18 10.23 -2.39
CA CYS A 846 -57.22 9.44 -3.06
C CYS A 846 -58.62 9.80 -2.56
N ASN A 847 -58.79 10.04 -1.25
CA ASN A 847 -60.05 10.48 -0.68
C ASN A 847 -60.44 11.89 -1.16
N ASP A 848 -59.49 12.81 -1.27
CA ASP A 848 -59.76 14.17 -1.77
C ASP A 848 -60.03 14.23 -3.29
N SER A 849 -59.61 13.22 -4.06
CA SER A 849 -59.92 13.11 -5.51
C SER A 849 -61.20 12.34 -5.83
N CYS A 850 -61.87 11.79 -4.81
CA CYS A 850 -63.14 11.07 -4.93
C CYS A 850 -64.35 11.89 -4.44
N PHE A 851 -64.17 13.17 -4.12
CA PHE A 851 -65.24 14.10 -3.78
C PHE A 851 -65.44 15.16 -4.86
#